data_AF-A0A9D5TAP7-F1
#
_entry.id   AF-A0A9D5TAP7-F1
#
_cell.length_a   1.000
_cell.length_b   1.000
_cell.length_c   1.000
_cell.angle_alpha   90.00
_cell.angle_beta   90.00
_cell.angle_gamma   90.00
#
_symmetry.space_group_name_H-M   'P 1'
#
loop_
_entity.id
_entity.type
_entity.pdbx_description
1 polymer ?
#
loop_
_entity_poly.entity_id
_entity_poly.type
_entity_poly.pdbx_seq_one_letter_code
_entity_poly.pdbx_strand_id
1 'polypeptide(L)'
;MDIIALIISYLMMIFSAFNFLFPSIPTPSVPDVPTTDVVVEETTTEAPTTEAPTTECRHIGGTPSCTSKAVCIRCGEEYGEGGSHKYESITMKPTCETSGYTTYRCSVCQDSYKEDLPALGHDYNSRVIEPTCEETGRTVYTCKNCGLYYSENETPALGHNYENMGETAPDCVNKGYFTFTCKNCGDTYREETDAALGHNYVAVITAPTCKNGGYTTHTCPGCGDSYKTDETPALGHSFTDYISDNNASCRSDGTKTAYCDNGCGLFSTLIDEGSKLPHKDDNRDKHCDIGGEELHMEFTHLTYPEDAVKTIDNWQLTVEKLTARADKNDNIYVSAQGYNDANGVVVSPYYTVKVDGTDIPVYAALTYVGQTDKGALHSFSEIYVEKGEYSTFEIEINSASLNIVNAKVLPESYGEKVLVENGKATAILSGFGAHTFLFNDEDQAYTYTIFVREEIDDDAEIAALREQGYTVSVIEGYVQADYVCYSGPATAKNVIYLKKGAYVTANHKFEINSDADNAANSETTENGEAASAHNGIGLNRFPFIGIHNTSDIKILGYGVIDLTDLDRGERRGLVTDFSTNVEVRGVKFINSPEWTFISYRTDGLTVKDVDVFGYRQNSDAFDICNSKNVTVDGCFARSGDDIFAVKALGGDQNAVSENITFTNCYAWAAKARAFGIFGESNRSITGVTFKDSYLLMHDATWDESRIPAIGIVAEVVDSGHSDPIAIRDVTFENIEISRNYSTAANIIIFEQITNSFTIDNVLFKNVSYQSNSRKNIIDKYTETGSITNITFEGTVCGGANVVDSNKMNYFTDEAVTYIKVK
;
A
#
# COMPACT_ATOMS: atom_id res chain seq x y z
N MET A 1 -20.84 30.85 -16.42
CA MET A 1 -22.16 31.35 -16.03
C MET A 1 -23.21 30.73 -16.94
N ASP A 2 -24.21 29.97 -16.46
CA ASP A 2 -24.47 29.51 -15.09
C ASP A 2 -25.15 28.13 -15.10
N ILE A 3 -24.53 27.13 -14.45
CA ILE A 3 -25.22 25.99 -13.82
C ILE A 3 -24.59 25.78 -12.43
N ILE A 4 -24.81 26.75 -11.54
CA ILE A 4 -24.53 26.58 -10.11
C ILE A 4 -25.66 25.72 -9.53
N ALA A 5 -25.56 24.41 -9.75
CA ALA A 5 -26.58 23.44 -9.30
C ALA A 5 -26.02 22.02 -8.99
N LEU A 6 -24.71 21.79 -9.09
CA LEU A 6 -24.13 20.43 -9.05
C LEU A 6 -22.86 20.29 -8.18
N ILE A 7 -22.70 21.11 -7.14
CA ILE A 7 -21.48 21.14 -6.29
C ILE A 7 -21.64 20.46 -4.92
N ILE A 8 -22.86 20.18 -4.43
CA ILE A 8 -23.09 19.63 -3.09
C ILE A 8 -24.02 18.40 -3.12
N SER A 9 -23.65 17.37 -3.89
CA SER A 9 -24.26 16.02 -3.84
C SER A 9 -23.43 14.96 -4.62
N TYR A 10 -22.19 14.66 -4.21
CA TYR A 10 -21.56 13.33 -4.45
C TYR A 10 -20.25 13.07 -3.65
N LEU A 11 -20.10 13.66 -2.45
CA LEU A 11 -18.83 13.62 -1.70
C LEU A 11 -19.01 13.05 -0.27
N MET A 12 -19.31 11.75 -0.18
CA MET A 12 -19.13 10.88 1.00
C MET A 12 -19.63 9.45 0.70
N MET A 13 -18.72 8.46 0.61
CA MET A 13 -18.88 6.97 0.58
C MET A 13 -17.82 6.34 -0.36
N ILE A 14 -17.06 5.26 -0.06
CA ILE A 14 -16.79 4.47 1.16
C ILE A 14 -15.29 4.08 1.20
N PHE A 15 -14.82 3.71 2.41
CA PHE A 15 -13.67 2.86 2.83
C PHE A 15 -12.55 3.62 3.56
N SER A 16 -11.93 3.09 4.62
CA SER A 16 -11.66 1.67 4.97
C SER A 16 -11.92 1.33 6.47
N ALA A 17 -11.18 0.38 7.07
CA ALA A 17 -11.49 -0.25 8.37
C ALA A 17 -10.24 -0.57 9.25
N PHE A 18 -10.50 -1.07 10.47
CA PHE A 18 -9.60 -1.61 11.51
C PHE A 18 -9.01 -0.67 12.59
N ASN A 19 -8.76 -1.26 13.77
CA ASN A 19 -8.59 -0.62 15.09
C ASN A 19 -7.15 -0.30 15.50
N PHE A 20 -6.94 0.58 16.50
CA PHE A 20 -6.01 0.35 17.63
C PHE A 20 -6.45 1.12 18.92
N LEU A 21 -5.63 1.20 19.98
CA LEU A 21 -6.05 1.24 21.42
C LEU A 21 -5.83 2.58 22.22
N PHE A 22 -6.75 2.87 23.19
CA PHE A 22 -6.65 3.45 24.60
C PHE A 22 -5.61 4.55 25.02
N PRO A 23 -5.64 5.21 26.23
CA PRO A 23 -6.42 5.07 27.50
C PRO A 23 -7.25 6.35 27.87
N SER A 24 -7.43 6.97 29.08
CA SER A 24 -6.97 6.86 30.50
C SER A 24 -7.98 7.62 31.47
N ILE A 25 -8.23 7.30 32.76
CA ILE A 25 -7.52 7.52 34.08
C ILE A 25 -7.60 8.99 34.62
N PRO A 26 -7.82 9.31 35.93
CA PRO A 26 -7.88 8.49 37.18
C PRO A 26 -9.14 8.62 38.10
N THR A 27 -9.14 7.87 39.22
CA THR A 27 -10.11 7.87 40.35
C THR A 27 -9.66 8.73 41.56
N PRO A 28 -10.54 9.06 42.54
CA PRO A 28 -10.54 8.26 43.79
C PRO A 28 -11.92 8.09 44.49
N SER A 29 -11.92 7.34 45.60
CA SER A 29 -13.06 6.97 46.46
C SER A 29 -13.63 8.09 47.34
N VAL A 30 -14.91 7.99 47.72
CA VAL A 30 -15.55 8.78 48.80
C VAL A 30 -16.22 7.83 49.82
N PRO A 31 -16.06 8.05 51.15
CA PRO A 31 -16.69 7.24 52.20
C PRO A 31 -18.05 7.82 52.69
N ASP A 32 -18.63 7.16 53.71
CA ASP A 32 -19.89 7.48 54.41
C ASP A 32 -20.03 8.91 55.02
N VAL A 33 -21.29 9.37 55.12
CA VAL A 33 -21.88 10.16 56.26
C VAL A 33 -21.45 11.65 56.46
N PRO A 34 -22.33 12.62 56.88
CA PRO A 34 -23.81 12.75 56.75
C PRO A 34 -24.37 14.20 56.48
N THR A 35 -25.71 14.34 56.53
CA THR A 35 -26.61 15.50 56.85
C THR A 35 -26.07 16.90 57.26
N THR A 36 -26.70 18.01 56.79
CA THR A 36 -27.72 18.87 57.51
C THR A 36 -28.12 20.21 56.81
N ASP A 37 -29.44 20.50 56.74
CA ASP A 37 -30.22 21.75 57.01
C ASP A 37 -30.06 23.16 56.34
N VAL A 38 -31.15 23.97 56.43
CA VAL A 38 -31.33 25.48 56.41
C VAL A 38 -32.26 26.11 55.30
N VAL A 39 -32.84 27.34 55.51
CA VAL A 39 -34.28 27.77 55.23
C VAL A 39 -34.51 29.27 54.76
N VAL A 40 -35.75 29.73 54.38
CA VAL A 40 -36.46 31.10 54.54
C VAL A 40 -37.04 31.91 53.29
N GLU A 41 -38.13 32.73 53.50
CA GLU A 41 -39.12 33.49 52.63
C GLU A 41 -38.89 35.06 52.39
N GLU A 42 -39.77 36.09 52.11
CA GLU A 42 -41.25 36.49 52.12
C GLU A 42 -41.52 37.92 51.42
N THR A 43 -42.74 38.45 51.05
CA THR A 43 -43.13 39.94 50.84
C THR A 43 -44.61 40.38 50.43
N THR A 44 -44.96 41.71 50.41
CA THR A 44 -46.32 42.43 50.32
C THR A 44 -46.76 43.09 48.95
N THR A 45 -47.74 44.02 48.66
CA THR A 45 -48.53 45.18 49.28
C THR A 45 -49.71 45.67 48.31
N GLU A 46 -50.61 46.72 48.33
CA GLU A 46 -51.12 47.93 49.11
C GLU A 46 -52.54 48.44 48.58
N ALA A 47 -53.18 49.56 49.05
CA ALA A 47 -54.51 50.18 48.66
C ALA A 47 -54.48 51.74 48.32
N PRO A 48 -55.37 52.76 48.70
CA PRO A 48 -56.76 52.92 49.27
C PRO A 48 -57.67 54.09 48.65
N THR A 49 -58.66 54.71 49.38
CA THR A 49 -59.26 56.13 49.30
C THR A 49 -60.80 56.44 49.62
N THR A 50 -61.49 57.46 49.02
CA THR A 50 -62.40 58.50 49.67
C THR A 50 -63.51 59.20 48.77
N GLU A 51 -64.50 60.12 49.07
CA GLU A 51 -65.26 60.85 50.18
C GLU A 51 -66.38 61.81 49.54
N ALA A 52 -67.34 62.63 50.11
CA ALA A 52 -67.99 62.92 51.44
C ALA A 52 -69.49 63.52 51.47
N PRO A 53 -69.86 64.86 51.56
CA PRO A 53 -70.98 65.37 52.45
C PRO A 53 -72.04 66.45 51.93
N THR A 54 -73.12 66.81 52.70
CA THR A 54 -74.09 67.97 52.44
C THR A 54 -75.11 68.38 53.59
N THR A 55 -76.00 69.43 53.47
CA THR A 55 -77.01 69.89 54.51
C THR A 55 -78.51 70.02 54.16
N GLU A 56 -79.37 69.33 54.92
CA GLU A 56 -80.78 69.63 55.32
C GLU A 56 -80.99 68.86 56.65
N CYS A 57 -82.16 68.86 57.32
CA CYS A 57 -82.54 67.75 58.20
C CYS A 57 -83.57 66.80 57.55
N ARG A 58 -83.21 66.33 56.35
CA ARG A 58 -83.48 64.95 55.96
C ARG A 58 -83.20 64.05 57.15
N HIS A 59 -84.04 63.05 57.38
CA HIS A 59 -83.69 62.02 58.36
C HIS A 59 -82.43 61.31 57.84
N ILE A 60 -81.34 61.45 58.59
CA ILE A 60 -79.99 61.00 58.22
C ILE A 60 -79.42 60.13 59.33
N GLY A 61 -78.75 59.06 58.90
CA GLY A 61 -78.38 57.95 59.76
C GLY A 61 -79.43 56.83 59.70
N GLY A 62 -78.99 55.66 59.27
CA GLY A 62 -79.82 54.46 59.16
C GLY A 62 -80.46 54.24 57.79
N THR A 63 -80.62 52.97 57.46
CA THR A 63 -81.51 52.45 56.41
C THR A 63 -82.27 51.30 57.04
N PRO A 64 -83.60 51.16 56.87
CA PRO A 64 -84.33 50.05 57.45
C PRO A 64 -83.74 48.70 57.01
N SER A 65 -83.53 47.80 57.96
CA SER A 65 -83.14 46.42 57.67
C SER A 65 -84.37 45.60 57.28
N CYS A 66 -84.19 44.33 56.91
CA CYS A 66 -85.32 43.39 56.78
C CYS A 66 -85.86 42.89 58.14
N THR A 67 -85.46 43.52 59.26
CA THR A 67 -85.85 43.15 60.64
C THR A 67 -86.17 44.36 61.54
N SER A 68 -85.88 45.59 61.14
CA SER A 68 -85.99 46.79 61.99
C SER A 68 -86.00 48.10 61.16
N LYS A 69 -86.63 49.15 61.71
CA LYS A 69 -86.67 50.50 61.11
C LYS A 69 -85.34 51.25 61.31
N ALA A 70 -85.15 52.36 60.60
CA ALA A 70 -84.00 53.24 60.78
C ALA A 70 -84.26 54.22 61.93
N VAL A 71 -83.20 54.65 62.64
CA VAL A 71 -83.30 55.67 63.72
C VAL A 71 -82.51 56.91 63.31
N CYS A 72 -83.17 58.06 63.24
CA CYS A 72 -82.54 59.29 62.76
C CYS A 72 -81.53 59.83 63.78
N ILE A 73 -80.24 59.85 63.43
CA ILE A 73 -79.15 60.26 64.33
C ILE A 73 -79.31 61.72 64.81
N ARG A 74 -80.05 62.55 64.08
CA ARG A 74 -80.25 63.97 64.40
C ARG A 74 -81.43 64.30 65.32
N CYS A 75 -82.41 63.41 65.49
CA CYS A 75 -83.58 63.66 66.33
C CYS A 75 -84.02 62.48 67.21
N GLY A 76 -83.50 61.26 66.99
CA GLY A 76 -83.83 60.06 67.76
C GLY A 76 -85.08 59.30 67.31
N GLU A 77 -85.89 59.88 66.41
CA GLU A 77 -87.12 59.24 65.91
C GLU A 77 -86.86 58.09 64.93
N GLU A 78 -87.66 57.02 65.01
CA GLU A 78 -87.66 55.93 64.04
C GLU A 78 -88.38 56.31 62.74
N TYR A 79 -87.88 55.83 61.59
CA TYR A 79 -88.45 56.12 60.28
C TYR A 79 -88.24 55.00 59.25
N GLY A 80 -89.09 55.02 58.21
CA GLY A 80 -89.14 54.00 57.16
C GLY A 80 -89.98 52.76 57.51
N GLU A 81 -90.06 51.83 56.57
CA GLU A 81 -90.63 50.48 56.75
C GLU A 81 -89.57 49.42 56.41
N GLY A 82 -89.70 48.22 56.98
CA GLY A 82 -88.68 47.16 56.87
C GLY A 82 -88.62 46.53 55.47
N GLY A 83 -87.40 46.17 55.04
CA GLY A 83 -87.15 45.60 53.70
C GLY A 83 -87.48 44.10 53.58
N SER A 84 -87.55 43.61 52.34
CA SER A 84 -87.75 42.19 52.02
C SER A 84 -86.43 41.38 52.02
N HIS A 85 -86.55 40.05 52.08
CA HIS A 85 -85.41 39.12 52.00
C HIS A 85 -84.89 38.94 50.56
N LYS A 86 -83.59 38.67 50.43
CA LYS A 86 -82.89 38.48 49.16
C LYS A 86 -82.02 37.21 49.24
N TYR A 87 -82.43 36.15 48.55
CA TYR A 87 -81.77 34.85 48.58
C TYR A 87 -80.71 34.69 47.48
N GLU A 88 -79.61 34.05 47.83
CA GLU A 88 -78.50 33.64 46.97
C GLU A 88 -78.34 32.10 47.08
N SER A 89 -77.84 31.41 46.04
CA SER A 89 -77.94 29.94 45.95
C SER A 89 -76.66 29.23 45.54
N ILE A 90 -76.43 28.03 46.10
CA ILE A 90 -75.26 27.18 45.81
C ILE A 90 -75.74 25.76 45.46
N THR A 91 -75.27 25.21 44.34
CA THR A 91 -75.65 23.88 43.83
C THR A 91 -74.48 22.90 43.85
N MET A 92 -74.70 21.74 44.46
CA MET A 92 -73.91 20.53 44.27
C MET A 92 -74.55 19.67 43.18
N LYS A 93 -73.78 19.25 42.17
CA LYS A 93 -74.29 18.42 41.07
C LYS A 93 -74.36 16.93 41.47
N PRO A 94 -75.32 16.15 40.94
CA PRO A 94 -75.34 14.70 41.11
C PRO A 94 -74.19 14.01 40.35
N THR A 95 -73.82 12.82 40.81
CA THR A 95 -72.93 11.87 40.11
C THR A 95 -73.75 10.67 39.61
N CYS A 96 -73.11 9.62 39.09
CA CYS A 96 -73.82 8.39 38.71
C CYS A 96 -74.52 7.71 39.89
N GLU A 97 -73.98 7.83 41.11
CA GLU A 97 -74.44 7.08 42.29
C GLU A 97 -74.94 7.97 43.43
N THR A 98 -74.55 9.25 43.47
CA THR A 98 -74.95 10.20 44.51
C THR A 98 -75.82 11.34 43.98
N SER A 99 -76.88 11.66 44.72
CA SER A 99 -77.75 12.81 44.47
C SER A 99 -77.06 14.14 44.80
N GLY A 100 -77.29 15.16 43.97
CA GLY A 100 -76.91 16.55 44.22
C GLY A 100 -78.01 17.33 44.95
N TYR A 101 -77.84 18.64 45.11
CA TYR A 101 -78.86 19.55 45.67
C TYR A 101 -78.49 21.03 45.46
N THR A 102 -79.47 21.92 45.58
CA THR A 102 -79.29 23.39 45.65
C THR A 102 -79.75 23.91 47.02
N THR A 103 -78.93 24.74 47.67
CA THR A 103 -79.30 25.46 48.92
C THR A 103 -79.46 26.95 48.62
N TYR A 104 -80.53 27.56 49.11
CA TYR A 104 -80.83 28.99 49.01
C TYR A 104 -80.67 29.64 50.39
N ARG A 105 -80.00 30.79 50.50
CA ARG A 105 -79.80 31.52 51.76
C ARG A 105 -79.94 33.04 51.60
N CYS A 106 -80.63 33.70 52.51
CA CYS A 106 -80.82 35.15 52.49
C CYS A 106 -79.55 35.87 52.95
N SER A 107 -78.91 36.66 52.08
CA SER A 107 -77.65 37.36 52.40
C SER A 107 -77.79 38.50 53.42
N VAL A 108 -79.01 38.81 53.88
CA VAL A 108 -79.31 39.85 54.88
C VAL A 108 -79.72 39.27 56.24
N CYS A 109 -80.63 38.29 56.30
CA CYS A 109 -81.10 37.68 57.56
C CYS A 109 -80.59 36.26 57.83
N GLN A 110 -79.86 35.66 56.88
CA GLN A 110 -79.25 34.32 56.95
C GLN A 110 -80.22 33.11 57.01
N ASP A 111 -81.53 33.32 56.85
CA ASP A 111 -82.54 32.26 56.63
C ASP A 111 -82.23 31.41 55.37
N SER A 112 -82.60 30.12 55.35
CA SER A 112 -82.24 29.21 54.24
C SER A 112 -83.11 27.97 54.08
N TYR A 113 -83.26 27.50 52.84
CA TYR A 113 -83.92 26.23 52.47
C TYR A 113 -83.13 25.47 51.37
N LYS A 114 -83.53 24.22 51.05
CA LYS A 114 -82.81 23.32 50.14
C LYS A 114 -83.77 22.52 49.23
N GLU A 115 -83.31 22.21 48.02
CA GLU A 115 -83.96 21.32 47.04
C GLU A 115 -82.97 20.25 46.56
N ASP A 116 -83.37 18.99 46.44
CA ASP A 116 -82.50 17.86 46.06
C ASP A 116 -82.58 17.49 44.56
N LEU A 117 -81.49 16.93 44.01
CA LEU A 117 -81.34 16.52 42.60
C LEU A 117 -80.95 15.03 42.51
N PRO A 118 -81.67 14.16 41.77
CA PRO A 118 -81.39 12.72 41.73
C PRO A 118 -80.05 12.37 41.06
N ALA A 119 -79.51 11.20 41.40
CA ALA A 119 -78.31 10.63 40.77
C ALA A 119 -78.54 10.30 39.27
N LEU A 120 -77.47 10.31 38.48
CA LEU A 120 -77.49 10.18 37.01
C LEU A 120 -77.59 8.72 36.51
N GLY A 121 -77.18 7.74 37.31
CA GLY A 121 -77.07 6.35 36.89
C GLY A 121 -75.91 6.06 35.91
N HIS A 122 -75.69 4.77 35.65
CA HIS A 122 -74.67 4.27 34.73
C HIS A 122 -75.26 3.89 33.37
N ASP A 123 -74.57 4.26 32.29
CA ASP A 123 -74.94 3.96 30.89
C ASP A 123 -73.73 3.36 30.15
N TYR A 124 -73.76 2.05 29.88
CA TYR A 124 -72.60 1.27 29.40
C TYR A 124 -72.57 1.11 27.87
N ASN A 125 -71.38 1.24 27.27
CA ASN A 125 -71.05 0.82 25.90
C ASN A 125 -70.20 -0.46 25.95
N SER A 126 -70.42 -1.40 25.02
CA SER A 126 -69.61 -2.63 24.90
C SER A 126 -68.57 -2.57 23.77
N ARG A 127 -67.45 -3.29 23.96
CA ARG A 127 -66.44 -3.60 22.94
C ARG A 127 -66.01 -5.06 23.08
N VAL A 128 -66.01 -5.81 21.98
CA VAL A 128 -65.43 -7.16 21.93
C VAL A 128 -63.91 -7.09 21.73
N ILE A 129 -63.19 -7.99 22.41
CA ILE A 129 -61.79 -8.32 22.18
C ILE A 129 -61.76 -9.80 21.80
N GLU A 130 -61.27 -10.12 20.59
CA GLU A 130 -61.16 -11.49 20.11
C GLU A 130 -60.01 -12.25 20.80
N PRO A 131 -60.10 -13.58 20.96
CA PRO A 131 -59.03 -14.39 21.55
C PRO A 131 -57.81 -14.48 20.63
N THR A 132 -56.62 -14.54 21.22
CA THR A 132 -55.37 -14.85 20.50
C THR A 132 -54.98 -16.30 20.75
N CYS A 133 -53.78 -16.74 20.37
CA CYS A 133 -53.32 -18.11 20.67
C CYS A 133 -53.09 -18.34 22.17
N GLU A 134 -52.83 -17.28 22.94
CA GLU A 134 -52.44 -17.35 24.35
C GLU A 134 -53.35 -16.52 25.27
N GLU A 135 -53.92 -15.42 24.78
CA GLU A 135 -54.85 -14.57 25.56
C GLU A 135 -56.31 -14.91 25.29
N THR A 136 -57.13 -14.91 26.35
CA THR A 136 -58.58 -15.03 26.27
C THR A 136 -59.22 -13.75 25.74
N GLY A 137 -60.13 -13.92 24.78
CA GLY A 137 -61.01 -12.86 24.31
C GLY A 137 -62.09 -12.58 25.36
N ARG A 138 -62.68 -11.38 25.32
CA ARG A 138 -63.76 -10.96 26.24
C ARG A 138 -64.51 -9.75 25.72
N THR A 139 -65.74 -9.54 26.18
CA THR A 139 -66.47 -8.30 25.93
C THR A 139 -66.34 -7.36 27.13
N VAL A 140 -65.86 -6.14 26.91
CA VAL A 140 -65.67 -5.10 27.93
C VAL A 140 -66.79 -4.06 27.82
N TYR A 141 -67.43 -3.76 28.94
CA TYR A 141 -68.55 -2.81 29.06
C TYR A 141 -68.10 -1.60 29.88
N THR A 142 -68.13 -0.39 29.33
CA THR A 142 -67.65 0.85 29.98
C THR A 142 -68.74 1.92 30.05
N CYS A 143 -68.96 2.48 31.24
CA CYS A 143 -69.95 3.52 31.50
C CYS A 143 -69.51 4.88 30.94
N LYS A 144 -70.33 5.47 30.07
CA LYS A 144 -70.09 6.80 29.45
C LYS A 144 -69.98 7.92 30.49
N ASN A 145 -70.69 7.80 31.61
CA ASN A 145 -70.88 8.87 32.59
C ASN A 145 -69.77 8.92 33.67
N CYS A 146 -69.02 7.83 33.89
CA CYS A 146 -68.02 7.74 34.96
C CYS A 146 -66.77 6.91 34.62
N GLY A 147 -66.72 6.21 33.50
CA GLY A 147 -65.58 5.37 33.10
C GLY A 147 -65.44 4.03 33.84
N LEU A 148 -66.31 3.72 34.81
CA LEU A 148 -66.36 2.36 35.39
C LEU A 148 -66.61 1.33 34.29
N TYR A 149 -65.94 0.18 34.39
CA TYR A 149 -66.10 -0.90 33.44
C TYR A 149 -66.07 -2.28 34.11
N TYR A 150 -66.64 -3.26 33.41
CA TYR A 150 -66.54 -4.69 33.72
C TYR A 150 -66.32 -5.46 32.42
N SER A 151 -65.97 -6.74 32.51
CA SER A 151 -65.89 -7.63 31.36
C SER A 151 -66.60 -8.95 31.61
N GLU A 152 -67.22 -9.47 30.57
CA GLU A 152 -67.98 -10.71 30.54
C GLU A 152 -67.86 -11.37 29.16
N ASN A 153 -68.49 -12.54 28.97
CA ASN A 153 -68.45 -13.32 27.73
C ASN A 153 -67.01 -13.62 27.29
N GLU A 154 -66.23 -14.23 28.18
CA GLU A 154 -64.86 -14.67 27.88
C GLU A 154 -64.86 -15.83 26.89
N THR A 155 -63.98 -15.75 25.89
CA THR A 155 -63.69 -16.82 24.93
C THR A 155 -62.29 -17.38 25.22
N PRO A 156 -62.14 -18.71 25.35
CA PRO A 156 -60.83 -19.32 25.52
C PRO A 156 -59.84 -18.89 24.44
N ALA A 157 -58.56 -18.80 24.81
CA ALA A 157 -57.48 -18.62 23.85
C ALA A 157 -57.54 -19.74 22.79
N LEU A 158 -57.26 -19.40 21.53
CA LEU A 158 -57.35 -20.29 20.38
C LEU A 158 -56.40 -21.50 20.46
N GLY A 159 -55.35 -21.39 21.29
CA GLY A 159 -54.27 -22.35 21.37
C GLY A 159 -53.33 -22.29 20.15
N HIS A 160 -52.16 -22.88 20.32
CA HIS A 160 -51.19 -22.99 19.23
C HIS A 160 -51.53 -24.17 18.31
N ASN A 161 -51.74 -23.89 17.03
CA ASN A 161 -51.97 -24.88 15.97
C ASN A 161 -50.67 -25.11 15.20
N TYR A 162 -49.77 -25.89 15.79
CA TYR A 162 -48.45 -26.19 15.23
C TYR A 162 -48.52 -27.19 14.07
N GLU A 163 -47.84 -26.87 12.97
CA GLU A 163 -47.53 -27.83 11.90
C GLU A 163 -46.02 -28.07 11.80
N ASN A 164 -45.64 -29.28 11.39
CA ASN A 164 -44.24 -29.66 11.15
C ASN A 164 -43.77 -29.01 9.84
N MET A 165 -42.77 -28.13 9.93
CA MET A 165 -42.20 -27.38 8.82
C MET A 165 -41.08 -28.13 8.08
N GLY A 166 -40.63 -29.27 8.63
CA GLY A 166 -39.57 -30.10 8.06
C GLY A 166 -38.57 -30.61 9.10
N GLU A 167 -37.80 -31.60 8.68
CA GLU A 167 -36.68 -32.16 9.44
C GLU A 167 -35.37 -31.43 9.09
N THR A 168 -34.56 -31.18 10.11
CA THR A 168 -33.12 -30.94 9.97
C THR A 168 -32.42 -32.22 10.40
N ALA A 169 -31.68 -32.85 9.48
CA ALA A 169 -30.95 -34.10 9.76
C ALA A 169 -29.79 -33.88 10.75
N PRO A 170 -29.36 -34.91 11.50
CA PRO A 170 -28.16 -34.83 12.35
C PRO A 170 -26.88 -34.56 11.54
N ASP A 171 -25.93 -33.86 12.15
CA ASP A 171 -24.56 -33.70 11.65
C ASP A 171 -23.56 -34.46 12.53
N CYS A 172 -22.25 -34.23 12.38
CA CYS A 172 -21.22 -34.95 13.14
C CYS A 172 -21.22 -34.62 14.66
N VAL A 173 -21.78 -33.47 15.05
CA VAL A 173 -21.77 -32.92 16.42
C VAL A 173 -23.19 -32.70 16.96
N ASN A 174 -24.10 -32.21 16.12
CA ASN A 174 -25.47 -31.90 16.50
C ASN A 174 -26.45 -33.03 16.14
N LYS A 175 -27.47 -33.23 16.99
CA LYS A 175 -28.60 -34.10 16.69
C LYS A 175 -29.48 -33.50 15.58
N GLY A 176 -30.27 -34.34 14.94
CA GLY A 176 -31.37 -33.89 14.10
C GLY A 176 -32.49 -33.26 14.93
N TYR A 177 -33.38 -32.52 14.28
CA TYR A 177 -34.61 -32.04 14.90
C TYR A 177 -35.72 -31.76 13.87
N PHE A 178 -36.98 -31.94 14.28
CA PHE A 178 -38.13 -31.34 13.59
C PHE A 178 -38.33 -29.90 14.07
N THR A 179 -38.77 -29.01 13.17
CA THR A 179 -39.23 -27.67 13.53
C THR A 179 -40.75 -27.58 13.38
N PHE A 180 -41.43 -27.13 14.43
CA PHE A 180 -42.88 -26.96 14.47
C PHE A 180 -43.23 -25.47 14.54
N THR A 181 -44.18 -25.02 13.73
CA THR A 181 -44.60 -23.60 13.67
C THR A 181 -46.11 -23.46 13.76
N CYS A 182 -46.58 -22.57 14.64
CA CYS A 182 -47.99 -22.30 14.86
C CYS A 182 -48.56 -21.46 13.71
N LYS A 183 -49.51 -22.02 12.96
CA LYS A 183 -50.17 -21.31 11.84
C LYS A 183 -50.96 -20.07 12.26
N ASN A 184 -51.31 -19.95 13.54
CA ASN A 184 -52.19 -18.90 14.04
C ASN A 184 -51.44 -17.65 14.56
N CYS A 185 -50.14 -17.78 14.92
CA CYS A 185 -49.34 -16.67 15.46
C CYS A 185 -47.87 -16.64 15.00
N GLY A 186 -47.34 -17.72 14.41
CA GLY A 186 -45.94 -17.84 14.00
C GLY A 186 -44.96 -18.32 15.08
N ASP A 187 -45.42 -18.65 16.30
CA ASP A 187 -44.57 -19.25 17.34
C ASP A 187 -43.93 -20.58 16.89
N THR A 188 -42.72 -20.89 17.38
CA THR A 188 -41.97 -22.08 16.95
C THR A 188 -41.27 -22.82 18.09
N TYR A 189 -41.33 -24.15 18.07
CA TYR A 189 -40.47 -25.02 18.88
C TYR A 189 -39.80 -26.10 18.03
N ARG A 190 -38.88 -26.86 18.65
CA ARG A 190 -38.14 -27.95 18.01
C ARG A 190 -38.20 -29.21 18.88
N GLU A 191 -38.22 -30.36 18.24
CA GLU A 191 -38.07 -31.67 18.89
C GLU A 191 -36.82 -32.36 18.34
N GLU A 192 -35.89 -32.76 19.20
CA GLU A 192 -34.68 -33.50 18.81
C GLU A 192 -35.03 -34.90 18.28
N THR A 193 -34.37 -35.32 17.19
CA THR A 193 -34.54 -36.64 16.58
C THR A 193 -33.29 -37.52 16.81
N ASP A 194 -32.65 -38.00 15.73
CA ASP A 194 -31.54 -38.94 15.80
C ASP A 194 -30.29 -38.33 16.42
N ALA A 195 -29.48 -39.19 17.04
CA ALA A 195 -28.19 -38.82 17.60
C ALA A 195 -27.24 -38.24 16.53
N ALA A 196 -26.35 -37.35 16.94
CA ALA A 196 -25.26 -36.87 16.09
C ALA A 196 -24.47 -38.06 15.51
N LEU A 197 -24.12 -37.95 14.22
CA LEU A 197 -23.49 -39.02 13.44
C LEU A 197 -22.09 -39.39 13.95
N GLY A 198 -21.46 -38.48 14.71
CA GLY A 198 -20.09 -38.63 15.21
C GLY A 198 -19.03 -38.41 14.14
N HIS A 199 -17.78 -38.27 14.58
CA HIS A 199 -16.65 -38.08 13.67
C HIS A 199 -16.09 -39.43 13.20
N ASN A 200 -16.07 -39.64 11.88
CA ASN A 200 -15.39 -40.77 11.25
C ASN A 200 -14.08 -40.29 10.62
N TYR A 201 -13.01 -40.21 11.40
CA TYR A 201 -11.73 -39.66 10.94
C TYR A 201 -10.98 -40.60 9.99
N VAL A 202 -10.48 -40.02 8.89
CA VAL A 202 -9.53 -40.67 7.98
C VAL A 202 -8.12 -40.17 8.30
N ALA A 203 -7.19 -41.11 8.49
CA ALA A 203 -5.79 -40.81 8.81
C ALA A 203 -4.94 -40.63 7.54
N VAL A 204 -4.13 -39.57 7.50
CA VAL A 204 -3.17 -39.25 6.42
C VAL A 204 -1.81 -38.99 7.06
N ILE A 205 -0.82 -39.84 6.73
CA ILE A 205 0.54 -39.73 7.25
C ILE A 205 1.33 -38.71 6.42
N THR A 206 1.81 -37.66 7.08
CA THR A 206 2.79 -36.70 6.52
C THR A 206 4.17 -37.14 6.97
N ALA A 207 5.04 -37.55 6.04
CA ALA A 207 6.41 -37.95 6.36
C ALA A 207 7.27 -36.74 6.80
N PRO A 208 8.26 -36.93 7.69
CA PRO A 208 9.23 -35.89 8.01
C PRO A 208 10.07 -35.52 6.78
N THR A 209 10.50 -34.27 6.75
CA THR A 209 11.37 -33.68 5.72
C THR A 209 12.64 -33.15 6.39
N CYS A 210 13.59 -32.60 5.63
CA CYS A 210 14.82 -32.04 6.22
C CYS A 210 14.55 -30.83 7.14
N LYS A 211 13.53 -30.02 6.84
CA LYS A 211 13.15 -28.82 7.62
C LYS A 211 12.00 -29.07 8.60
N ASN A 212 10.95 -29.79 8.18
CA ASN A 212 9.72 -29.98 8.96
C ASN A 212 9.59 -31.42 9.48
N GLY A 213 9.12 -31.56 10.72
CA GLY A 213 8.74 -32.85 11.29
C GLY A 213 7.51 -33.47 10.63
N GLY A 214 7.40 -34.80 10.70
CA GLY A 214 6.26 -35.57 10.18
C GLY A 214 5.19 -35.79 11.23
N TYR A 215 3.96 -36.08 10.82
CA TYR A 215 2.81 -36.29 11.69
C TYR A 215 1.68 -37.03 10.96
N THR A 216 0.84 -37.77 11.69
CA THR A 216 -0.44 -38.27 11.19
C THR A 216 -1.51 -37.19 11.38
N THR A 217 -2.24 -36.83 10.33
CA THR A 217 -3.44 -35.98 10.43
C THR A 217 -4.69 -36.85 10.33
N HIS A 218 -5.62 -36.67 11.26
CA HIS A 218 -6.91 -37.36 11.30
C HIS A 218 -8.00 -36.36 10.93
N THR A 219 -8.71 -36.55 9.82
CA THR A 219 -9.74 -35.60 9.34
C THR A 219 -11.07 -36.30 9.11
N CYS A 220 -12.16 -35.77 9.66
CA CYS A 220 -13.52 -36.28 9.43
C CYS A 220 -14.09 -35.75 8.11
N PRO A 221 -14.34 -36.58 7.07
CA PRO A 221 -14.85 -36.09 5.79
C PRO A 221 -16.28 -35.53 5.87
N GLY A 222 -17.03 -35.84 6.93
CA GLY A 222 -18.41 -35.38 7.14
C GLY A 222 -18.54 -33.96 7.69
N CYS A 223 -17.48 -33.38 8.26
CA CYS A 223 -17.52 -32.03 8.85
C CYS A 223 -16.21 -31.22 8.77
N GLY A 224 -15.11 -31.79 8.25
CA GLY A 224 -13.81 -31.12 8.16
C GLY A 224 -13.01 -31.04 9.47
N ASP A 225 -13.58 -31.48 10.60
CA ASP A 225 -12.88 -31.52 11.89
C ASP A 225 -11.62 -32.38 11.82
N SER A 226 -10.52 -31.93 12.45
CA SER A 226 -9.25 -32.64 12.40
C SER A 226 -8.28 -32.39 13.55
N TYR A 227 -7.43 -33.37 13.81
CA TYR A 227 -6.34 -33.32 14.80
C TYR A 227 -5.08 -34.05 14.31
N LYS A 228 -3.96 -33.90 15.02
CA LYS A 228 -2.67 -34.53 14.68
C LYS A 228 -2.20 -35.51 15.77
N THR A 229 -1.46 -36.54 15.36
CA THR A 229 -0.74 -37.49 16.24
C THR A 229 0.61 -37.87 15.64
N ASP A 230 1.39 -38.68 16.36
CA ASP A 230 2.60 -39.35 15.86
C ASP A 230 3.68 -38.39 15.33
N GLU A 231 3.89 -37.27 16.03
CA GLU A 231 4.87 -36.27 15.65
C GLU A 231 6.31 -36.83 15.68
N THR A 232 7.04 -36.60 14.61
CA THR A 232 8.42 -37.06 14.40
C THR A 232 9.33 -35.86 14.09
N PRO A 233 10.56 -35.78 14.61
CA PRO A 233 11.49 -34.70 14.29
C PRO A 233 11.79 -34.60 12.79
N ALA A 234 12.23 -33.41 12.35
CA ALA A 234 12.77 -33.23 11.02
C ALA A 234 14.04 -34.08 10.81
N LEU A 235 14.28 -34.51 9.58
CA LEU A 235 15.42 -35.37 9.21
C LEU A 235 16.78 -34.66 9.30
N GLY A 236 16.78 -33.32 9.32
CA GLY A 236 17.99 -32.52 9.23
C GLY A 236 18.67 -32.63 7.86
N HIS A 237 19.91 -32.13 7.80
CA HIS A 237 20.75 -32.14 6.62
C HIS A 237 22.00 -32.98 6.86
N SER A 238 22.39 -33.75 5.85
CA SER A 238 23.65 -34.50 5.79
C SER A 238 24.26 -34.26 4.41
N PHE A 239 25.58 -34.20 4.34
CA PHE A 239 26.34 -33.86 3.15
C PHE A 239 27.55 -34.78 3.11
N THR A 240 27.57 -35.75 2.20
CA THR A 240 28.67 -36.72 2.12
C THR A 240 29.36 -36.77 0.76
N ASP A 241 28.61 -36.68 -0.35
CA ASP A 241 29.16 -36.73 -1.71
C ASP A 241 29.61 -35.34 -2.21
N TYR A 242 30.77 -34.86 -1.71
CA TYR A 242 31.40 -33.62 -2.18
C TYR A 242 32.08 -33.79 -3.54
N ILE A 243 31.76 -32.91 -4.49
CA ILE A 243 32.32 -32.86 -5.84
C ILE A 243 33.04 -31.54 -6.04
N SER A 244 34.26 -31.55 -6.61
CA SER A 244 35.01 -30.33 -6.92
C SER A 244 34.23 -29.44 -7.89
N ASP A 245 34.12 -28.14 -7.57
CA ASP A 245 33.43 -27.15 -8.38
C ASP A 245 34.29 -26.68 -9.58
N ASN A 246 35.58 -27.06 -9.63
CA ASN A 246 36.56 -26.73 -10.70
C ASN A 246 36.84 -25.23 -10.88
N ASN A 247 36.51 -24.41 -9.88
CA ASN A 247 36.76 -22.97 -9.80
C ASN A 247 38.12 -22.60 -9.15
N ALA A 248 39.06 -23.55 -9.07
CA ALA A 248 40.39 -23.31 -8.52
C ALA A 248 41.19 -22.32 -9.38
N SER A 249 41.88 -21.38 -8.74
CA SER A 249 42.74 -20.39 -9.42
C SER A 249 44.22 -20.78 -9.27
N CYS A 250 45.13 -19.95 -9.78
CA CYS A 250 46.57 -20.08 -9.47
C CYS A 250 46.97 -19.37 -8.16
N ARG A 251 46.03 -18.72 -7.46
CA ARG A 251 46.24 -18.02 -6.17
C ARG A 251 45.60 -18.77 -4.99
N SER A 252 44.42 -19.33 -5.18
CA SER A 252 43.60 -20.03 -4.19
C SER A 252 43.28 -21.46 -4.62
N ASP A 253 43.07 -22.34 -3.63
CA ASP A 253 42.36 -23.61 -3.87
C ASP A 253 40.91 -23.30 -4.29
N GLY A 254 40.33 -24.15 -5.12
CA GLY A 254 38.91 -24.06 -5.47
C GLY A 254 38.01 -24.55 -4.33
N THR A 255 36.71 -24.63 -4.61
CA THR A 255 35.73 -25.22 -3.71
C THR A 255 35.27 -26.60 -4.19
N LYS A 256 34.68 -27.36 -3.27
CA LYS A 256 33.90 -28.56 -3.55
C LYS A 256 32.54 -28.47 -2.88
N THR A 257 31.50 -28.89 -3.58
CA THR A 257 30.11 -28.81 -3.12
C THR A 257 29.49 -30.21 -3.00
N ALA A 258 28.82 -30.49 -1.88
CA ALA A 258 27.92 -31.63 -1.70
C ALA A 258 26.48 -31.14 -1.61
N TYR A 259 25.56 -31.84 -2.28
CA TYR A 259 24.12 -31.63 -2.09
C TYR A 259 23.60 -32.49 -0.93
N CYS A 260 22.53 -32.06 -0.29
CA CYS A 260 21.96 -32.73 0.87
C CYS A 260 21.53 -34.18 0.51
N ASP A 261 22.11 -35.16 1.20
CA ASP A 261 21.92 -36.60 0.96
C ASP A 261 20.43 -37.01 1.03
N ASN A 262 19.63 -36.27 1.80
CA ASN A 262 18.17 -36.41 1.93
C ASN A 262 17.37 -35.81 0.73
N GLY A 263 18.03 -35.38 -0.34
CA GLY A 263 17.42 -34.97 -1.61
C GLY A 263 16.74 -33.59 -1.65
N CYS A 264 16.94 -32.73 -0.64
CA CYS A 264 16.18 -31.47 -0.50
C CYS A 264 16.78 -30.24 -1.22
N GLY A 265 17.76 -30.42 -2.10
CA GLY A 265 18.36 -29.35 -2.92
C GLY A 265 19.27 -28.34 -2.19
N LEU A 266 19.24 -28.28 -0.85
CA LEU A 266 20.26 -27.55 -0.08
C LEU A 266 21.65 -28.17 -0.31
N PHE A 267 22.70 -27.38 -0.27
CA PHE A 267 24.09 -27.82 -0.45
C PHE A 267 25.00 -27.27 0.65
N SER A 268 26.18 -27.87 0.77
CA SER A 268 27.31 -27.39 1.57
C SER A 268 28.52 -27.30 0.65
N THR A 269 29.22 -26.17 0.72
CA THR A 269 30.47 -25.93 -0.02
C THR A 269 31.63 -25.84 0.97
N LEU A 270 32.76 -26.44 0.64
CA LEU A 270 34.01 -26.47 1.42
C LEU A 270 35.21 -26.16 0.50
N ILE A 271 36.37 -25.81 1.09
CA ILE A 271 37.64 -25.69 0.34
C ILE A 271 38.05 -27.05 -0.23
N ASP A 272 38.45 -27.08 -1.50
CA ASP A 272 39.03 -28.26 -2.14
C ASP A 272 40.57 -28.25 -2.03
N GLU A 273 41.06 -28.49 -0.81
CA GLU A 273 42.49 -28.43 -0.45
C GLU A 273 43.41 -29.12 -1.47
N GLY A 274 44.36 -28.36 -2.03
CA GLY A 274 45.33 -28.83 -3.03
C GLY A 274 44.83 -28.87 -4.48
N SER A 275 43.67 -28.28 -4.79
CA SER A 275 43.16 -28.12 -6.16
C SER A 275 43.75 -26.91 -6.91
N LYS A 276 44.40 -25.97 -6.21
CA LYS A 276 45.06 -24.77 -6.74
C LYS A 276 45.90 -25.09 -7.98
N LEU A 277 45.62 -24.39 -9.07
CA LEU A 277 46.21 -24.65 -10.37
C LEU A 277 47.68 -24.23 -10.42
N PRO A 278 48.56 -25.00 -11.10
CA PRO A 278 49.92 -24.58 -11.33
C PRO A 278 49.97 -23.37 -12.28
N HIS A 279 50.86 -22.40 -11.98
CA HIS A 279 51.21 -21.35 -12.94
C HIS A 279 51.69 -21.96 -14.26
N LYS A 280 51.36 -21.29 -15.37
CA LYS A 280 51.47 -21.85 -16.71
C LYS A 280 52.06 -20.83 -17.68
N ASP A 281 53.36 -20.90 -17.87
CA ASP A 281 54.17 -19.92 -18.59
C ASP A 281 53.93 -19.96 -20.13
N ASP A 282 52.78 -19.44 -20.59
CA ASP A 282 52.56 -19.13 -22.02
C ASP A 282 53.35 -17.86 -22.39
N ASN A 283 54.36 -18.03 -23.22
CA ASN A 283 55.44 -17.05 -23.38
C ASN A 283 55.07 -15.91 -24.36
N ARG A 284 53.92 -15.26 -24.12
CA ARG A 284 53.45 -14.07 -24.86
C ARG A 284 52.90 -12.95 -23.99
N ASP A 285 52.42 -13.25 -22.78
CA ASP A 285 51.96 -12.23 -21.84
C ASP A 285 53.08 -11.85 -20.87
N LYS A 286 53.25 -10.53 -20.65
CA LYS A 286 54.28 -10.00 -19.75
C LYS A 286 53.71 -9.86 -18.33
N HIS A 287 53.87 -10.89 -17.52
CA HIS A 287 54.21 -10.90 -16.07
C HIS A 287 53.88 -12.33 -15.57
N CYS A 288 54.82 -13.11 -15.02
CA CYS A 288 55.53 -12.82 -13.78
C CYS A 288 56.80 -13.69 -13.66
N ASP A 289 57.96 -13.06 -13.49
CA ASP A 289 59.16 -13.72 -12.93
C ASP A 289 60.01 -12.67 -12.19
N ILE A 290 59.52 -12.27 -11.02
CA ILE A 290 60.31 -11.62 -9.96
C ILE A 290 59.92 -12.32 -8.67
N GLY A 291 60.86 -13.07 -8.07
CA GLY A 291 60.50 -14.05 -7.05
C GLY A 291 60.11 -13.47 -5.69
N GLY A 292 58.95 -13.87 -5.19
CA GLY A 292 58.59 -13.79 -3.76
C GLY A 292 57.57 -12.72 -3.37
N GLU A 293 57.07 -11.93 -4.31
CA GLU A 293 55.94 -11.02 -4.12
C GLU A 293 54.70 -11.60 -4.82
N GLU A 294 53.53 -11.46 -4.21
CA GLU A 294 52.29 -12.01 -4.74
C GLU A 294 51.83 -11.19 -5.96
N LEU A 295 51.43 -11.88 -7.03
CA LEU A 295 50.66 -11.24 -8.10
C LEU A 295 49.33 -10.78 -7.50
N HIS A 296 49.16 -9.49 -7.25
CA HIS A 296 47.85 -8.86 -7.22
C HIS A 296 47.42 -8.59 -8.68
N MET A 297 46.11 -8.62 -8.96
CA MET A 297 45.58 -7.93 -10.14
C MET A 297 45.33 -6.48 -9.71
N GLU A 298 45.79 -5.51 -10.50
CA GLU A 298 45.59 -4.09 -10.18
C GLU A 298 44.15 -3.70 -10.54
N PHE A 299 43.26 -3.80 -9.55
CA PHE A 299 41.93 -3.21 -9.60
C PHE A 299 41.93 -1.87 -8.86
N THR A 300 41.13 -0.90 -9.31
CA THR A 300 40.78 0.26 -8.48
C THR A 300 39.39 0.06 -7.88
N HIS A 301 39.11 0.72 -6.76
CA HIS A 301 37.80 0.66 -6.10
C HIS A 301 37.20 2.06 -5.98
N LEU A 302 35.86 2.14 -5.94
CA LEU A 302 35.15 3.40 -5.76
C LEU A 302 35.40 4.00 -4.38
N THR A 303 35.57 5.33 -4.32
CA THR A 303 35.68 6.11 -3.08
C THR A 303 34.87 7.40 -3.20
N TYR A 304 34.00 7.70 -2.23
CA TYR A 304 33.28 8.97 -2.15
C TYR A 304 33.97 9.97 -1.18
N PRO A 305 33.74 11.28 -1.33
CA PRO A 305 34.26 12.31 -0.42
C PRO A 305 33.74 12.15 1.02
N GLU A 306 34.63 12.28 2.01
CA GLU A 306 34.29 12.14 3.45
C GLU A 306 33.34 13.24 3.97
N ASP A 307 33.25 14.38 3.29
CA ASP A 307 32.29 15.45 3.58
C ASP A 307 30.89 15.17 3.01
N ALA A 308 30.79 14.33 1.97
CA ALA A 308 29.52 13.86 1.42
C ALA A 308 29.04 12.55 2.07
N VAL A 309 29.89 11.53 2.17
CA VAL A 309 29.49 10.16 2.58
C VAL A 309 30.18 9.78 3.88
N LYS A 310 29.39 9.50 4.92
CA LYS A 310 29.85 9.26 6.30
C LYS A 310 29.19 8.04 6.91
N THR A 311 29.70 7.58 8.05
CA THR A 311 29.00 6.63 8.93
C THR A 311 27.72 7.26 9.50
N ILE A 312 26.74 6.41 9.84
CA ILE A 312 25.45 6.83 10.43
C ILE A 312 25.66 7.55 11.77
N ASP A 313 26.64 7.12 12.58
CA ASP A 313 27.03 7.76 13.84
C ASP A 313 27.56 9.18 13.63
N ASN A 314 28.33 9.43 12.55
CA ASN A 314 28.84 10.77 12.23
C ASN A 314 27.71 11.72 11.79
N TRP A 315 26.62 11.19 11.24
CA TRP A 315 25.36 11.94 11.01
C TRP A 315 24.48 12.08 12.26
N GLN A 316 24.89 11.50 13.41
CA GLN A 316 24.13 11.48 14.67
C GLN A 316 22.73 10.84 14.53
N LEU A 317 22.62 9.86 13.63
CA LEU A 317 21.42 9.05 13.38
C LEU A 317 21.57 7.65 13.98
N THR A 318 20.59 6.79 13.73
CA THR A 318 20.70 5.32 13.93
C THR A 318 20.21 4.63 12.65
N VAL A 319 20.49 3.33 12.50
CA VAL A 319 20.02 2.55 11.35
C VAL A 319 18.50 2.66 11.21
N GLU A 320 17.76 2.45 12.31
CA GLU A 320 16.31 2.46 12.33
C GLU A 320 15.73 3.84 11.95
N LYS A 321 16.39 4.93 12.38
CA LYS A 321 16.01 6.29 11.97
C LYS A 321 16.26 6.54 10.48
N LEU A 322 17.34 5.99 9.92
CA LEU A 322 17.65 6.18 8.51
C LEU A 322 16.72 5.35 7.62
N THR A 323 16.40 4.11 8.01
CA THR A 323 15.47 3.24 7.27
C THR A 323 14.02 3.70 7.38
N ALA A 324 13.59 4.30 8.51
CA ALA A 324 12.22 4.77 8.70
C ALA A 324 11.76 5.75 7.60
N ARG A 325 12.67 6.55 7.02
CA ARG A 325 12.45 7.42 5.85
C ARG A 325 11.85 6.72 4.62
N ALA A 326 11.84 5.38 4.59
CA ALA A 326 11.34 4.55 3.48
C ALA A 326 10.25 3.55 3.90
N ASP A 327 9.76 3.58 5.15
CA ASP A 327 8.66 2.69 5.59
C ASP A 327 7.33 3.01 4.88
N LYS A 328 6.44 2.00 4.77
CA LYS A 328 5.16 2.06 4.01
C LYS A 328 4.26 3.27 4.32
N ASN A 329 4.39 3.86 5.51
CA ASN A 329 3.53 4.96 5.96
C ASN A 329 3.94 6.33 5.41
N ASP A 330 5.20 6.52 4.96
CA ASP A 330 5.69 7.79 4.41
C ASP A 330 5.31 7.96 2.93
N ASN A 331 4.02 7.75 2.64
CA ASN A 331 3.29 8.39 1.54
C ASN A 331 2.98 9.88 1.83
N ILE A 332 3.56 10.43 2.89
CA ILE A 332 3.43 11.83 3.31
C ILE A 332 4.43 12.67 2.50
N TYR A 333 3.98 13.82 1.99
CA TYR A 333 4.65 14.59 0.93
C TYR A 333 5.84 15.45 1.42
N VAL A 334 6.58 15.01 2.45
CA VAL A 334 7.62 15.82 3.11
C VAL A 334 9.02 15.32 2.76
N SER A 335 9.92 16.26 2.48
CA SER A 335 11.38 16.12 2.57
C SER A 335 11.83 15.64 3.96
N ALA A 336 13.14 15.47 4.13
CA ALA A 336 13.76 14.98 5.36
C ALA A 336 13.65 15.90 6.60
N GLN A 337 12.65 16.80 6.68
CA GLN A 337 12.41 17.73 7.79
C GLN A 337 12.27 17.00 9.14
N GLY A 338 13.37 16.97 9.91
CA GLY A 338 13.46 16.27 11.21
C GLY A 338 14.50 15.14 11.27
N TYR A 339 15.10 14.77 10.14
CA TYR A 339 16.29 13.93 10.07
C TYR A 339 17.53 14.81 9.81
N ASN A 340 18.67 14.50 10.41
CA ASN A 340 19.88 15.35 10.40
C ASN A 340 20.65 15.33 9.05
N ASP A 341 20.08 15.88 7.98
CA ASP A 341 20.74 16.22 6.70
C ASP A 341 21.62 15.12 6.08
N ALA A 342 21.32 13.85 6.37
CA ALA A 342 22.10 12.72 5.90
C ALA A 342 21.73 12.38 4.45
N ASN A 343 22.70 12.53 3.56
CA ASN A 343 22.69 12.11 2.16
C ASN A 343 22.20 10.66 1.96
N GLY A 344 21.76 10.34 0.75
CA GLY A 344 21.21 9.03 0.37
C GLY A 344 22.19 7.86 0.43
N VAL A 345 23.49 8.14 0.38
CA VAL A 345 24.56 7.16 0.54
C VAL A 345 25.31 7.41 1.84
N VAL A 346 25.47 6.34 2.62
CA VAL A 346 26.28 6.29 3.84
C VAL A 346 27.39 5.25 3.70
N VAL A 347 28.40 5.31 4.57
CA VAL A 347 29.28 4.14 4.80
C VAL A 347 28.43 3.04 5.44
N SER A 348 28.51 1.80 4.93
CA SER A 348 27.65 0.72 5.40
C SER A 348 27.91 0.41 6.88
N PRO A 349 26.85 0.33 7.72
CA PRO A 349 26.97 -0.08 9.11
C PRO A 349 27.15 -1.60 9.28
N TYR A 350 26.98 -2.39 8.21
CA TYR A 350 26.82 -3.85 8.31
C TYR A 350 28.07 -4.66 8.01
N TYR A 351 28.95 -4.19 7.11
CA TYR A 351 29.96 -5.04 6.46
C TYR A 351 31.35 -4.42 6.37
N THR A 352 32.37 -5.28 6.44
CA THR A 352 33.72 -5.01 5.91
C THR A 352 34.07 -6.08 4.88
N VAL A 353 34.65 -5.65 3.75
CA VAL A 353 34.89 -6.51 2.59
C VAL A 353 36.34 -6.42 2.15
N LYS A 354 36.91 -7.56 1.78
CA LYS A 354 38.17 -7.66 1.04
C LYS A 354 37.93 -8.25 -0.34
N VAL A 355 38.71 -7.81 -1.32
CA VAL A 355 38.86 -8.45 -2.64
C VAL A 355 40.35 -8.70 -2.88
N ASP A 356 40.71 -9.94 -3.20
CA ASP A 356 42.10 -10.42 -3.30
C ASP A 356 42.97 -9.93 -2.11
N GLY A 357 42.43 -10.10 -0.89
CA GLY A 357 43.02 -9.68 0.38
C GLY A 357 43.00 -8.18 0.70
N THR A 358 42.71 -7.32 -0.28
CA THR A 358 42.73 -5.86 -0.16
C THR A 358 41.40 -5.35 0.39
N ASP A 359 41.42 -4.55 1.47
CA ASP A 359 40.22 -3.93 2.04
C ASP A 359 39.62 -2.91 1.07
N ILE A 360 38.32 -3.01 0.80
CA ILE A 360 37.60 -2.06 -0.06
C ILE A 360 36.48 -1.33 0.72
N PRO A 361 36.14 -0.09 0.34
CA PRO A 361 35.00 0.61 0.92
C PRO A 361 33.68 -0.14 0.71
N VAL A 362 32.82 -0.10 1.72
CA VAL A 362 31.42 -0.55 1.61
C VAL A 362 30.53 0.64 1.93
N TYR A 363 29.68 0.97 0.97
CA TYR A 363 28.66 2.00 1.08
C TYR A 363 27.29 1.36 1.24
N ALA A 364 26.25 2.14 1.54
CA ALA A 364 24.87 1.67 1.51
C ALA A 364 23.91 2.79 1.09
N ALA A 365 22.91 2.42 0.29
CA ALA A 365 21.83 3.31 -0.13
C ALA A 365 20.50 2.92 0.53
N LEU A 366 19.66 3.93 0.82
CA LEU A 366 18.30 3.73 1.31
C LEU A 366 17.40 3.10 0.23
N THR A 367 16.66 2.06 0.57
CA THR A 367 15.85 1.22 -0.34
C THR A 367 14.59 0.68 0.36
N TYR A 368 13.71 0.00 -0.37
CA TYR A 368 12.51 -0.68 0.17
C TYR A 368 12.62 -2.21 0.16
N VAL A 369 11.89 -2.86 1.07
CA VAL A 369 11.59 -4.30 1.08
C VAL A 369 10.07 -4.48 1.12
N GLY A 370 9.49 -4.95 0.02
CA GLY A 370 8.03 -5.07 -0.11
C GLY A 370 7.44 -6.19 0.74
N GLN A 371 8.19 -7.27 0.96
CA GLN A 371 7.75 -8.39 1.80
C GLN A 371 7.61 -8.04 3.29
N THR A 372 8.25 -6.96 3.76
CA THR A 372 8.18 -6.51 5.17
C THR A 372 7.59 -5.11 5.34
N ASP A 373 7.19 -4.44 4.24
CA ASP A 373 6.66 -3.07 4.21
C ASP A 373 7.57 -2.00 4.86
N LYS A 374 8.89 -2.15 4.69
CA LYS A 374 9.90 -1.37 5.41
C LYS A 374 11.02 -0.83 4.53
N GLY A 375 11.64 0.24 5.01
CA GLY A 375 12.94 0.69 4.53
C GLY A 375 14.09 -0.26 4.91
N ALA A 376 15.12 -0.27 4.07
CA ALA A 376 16.33 -1.07 4.21
C ALA A 376 17.57 -0.34 3.67
N LEU A 377 18.76 -0.76 4.09
CA LEU A 377 20.02 -0.28 3.55
C LEU A 377 20.64 -1.34 2.63
N HIS A 378 20.55 -1.14 1.31
CA HIS A 378 21.25 -2.01 0.37
C HIS A 378 22.74 -1.63 0.39
N SER A 379 23.59 -2.53 0.90
CA SER A 379 25.03 -2.29 0.94
C SER A 379 25.67 -2.57 -0.41
N PHE A 380 26.70 -1.82 -0.80
CA PHE A 380 27.41 -2.05 -2.05
C PHE A 380 28.88 -1.64 -2.02
N SER A 381 29.66 -2.24 -2.91
CA SER A 381 30.99 -1.80 -3.32
C SER A 381 31.08 -1.81 -4.85
N GLU A 382 32.06 -1.12 -5.42
CA GLU A 382 32.28 -1.09 -6.87
C GLU A 382 33.77 -1.09 -7.15
N ILE A 383 34.20 -2.00 -8.04
CA ILE A 383 35.60 -2.18 -8.46
C ILE A 383 35.71 -2.09 -9.99
N TYR A 384 36.88 -1.65 -10.44
CA TYR A 384 37.20 -1.37 -11.85
C TYR A 384 38.46 -2.12 -12.23
N VAL A 385 38.42 -2.87 -13.34
CA VAL A 385 39.49 -3.77 -13.78
C VAL A 385 39.75 -3.65 -15.28
N GLU A 386 41.01 -3.78 -15.68
CA GLU A 386 41.42 -3.66 -17.09
C GLU A 386 40.86 -4.78 -17.99
N LYS A 387 40.50 -4.39 -19.22
CA LYS A 387 39.82 -5.24 -20.21
C LYS A 387 40.76 -6.30 -20.83
N GLY A 388 41.03 -7.36 -20.08
CA GLY A 388 41.76 -8.53 -20.59
C GLY A 388 42.33 -9.44 -19.50
N GLU A 389 42.52 -8.93 -18.28
CA GLU A 389 43.14 -9.68 -17.17
C GLU A 389 42.18 -10.65 -16.45
N TYR A 390 41.01 -10.90 -17.04
CA TYR A 390 39.92 -11.63 -16.38
C TYR A 390 40.22 -13.12 -16.19
N SER A 391 40.25 -13.52 -14.93
CA SER A 391 40.07 -14.91 -14.50
C SER A 391 38.95 -14.98 -13.46
N THR A 392 39.26 -14.70 -12.19
CA THR A 392 38.33 -14.69 -11.05
C THR A 392 38.87 -13.82 -9.92
N PHE A 393 38.00 -13.33 -9.03
CA PHE A 393 38.38 -12.60 -7.80
C PHE A 393 37.96 -13.38 -6.56
N GLU A 394 38.78 -13.39 -5.51
CA GLU A 394 38.36 -13.88 -4.19
C GLU A 394 37.78 -12.72 -3.37
N ILE A 395 36.50 -12.80 -3.03
CA ILE A 395 35.83 -11.83 -2.16
C ILE A 395 35.60 -12.41 -0.77
N GLU A 396 35.93 -11.65 0.25
CA GLU A 396 35.70 -11.98 1.66
C GLU A 396 34.79 -10.96 2.32
N ILE A 397 33.65 -11.40 2.85
CA ILE A 397 32.63 -10.55 3.47
C ILE A 397 32.49 -10.93 4.95
N ASN A 398 32.71 -9.94 5.82
CA ASN A 398 32.54 -10.06 7.27
C ASN A 398 31.43 -9.09 7.71
N SER A 399 30.55 -9.50 8.62
CA SER A 399 29.51 -8.61 9.14
C SER A 399 29.73 -8.25 10.61
N ALA A 400 29.45 -7.00 10.95
CA ALA A 400 29.36 -6.51 12.32
C ALA A 400 27.95 -6.68 12.92
N SER A 401 26.93 -6.91 12.09
CA SER A 401 25.51 -6.95 12.48
C SER A 401 24.88 -8.35 12.37
N LEU A 402 25.42 -9.22 11.51
CA LEU A 402 24.95 -10.59 11.32
C LEU A 402 26.03 -11.61 11.68
N ASN A 403 25.62 -12.69 12.35
CA ASN A 403 26.38 -13.95 12.33
C ASN A 403 26.01 -14.71 11.05
N ILE A 404 26.85 -14.68 10.01
CA ILE A 404 26.55 -15.33 8.74
C ILE A 404 26.62 -16.86 8.92
N VAL A 405 25.52 -17.55 8.63
CA VAL A 405 25.42 -19.02 8.69
C VAL A 405 25.03 -19.65 7.35
N ASN A 406 24.55 -18.84 6.40
CA ASN A 406 24.26 -19.24 5.03
C ASN A 406 24.36 -18.02 4.11
N ALA A 407 24.79 -18.24 2.86
CA ALA A 407 24.92 -17.19 1.85
C ALA A 407 24.72 -17.74 0.43
N LYS A 408 24.26 -16.89 -0.48
CA LYS A 408 24.17 -17.13 -1.93
C LYS A 408 24.59 -15.87 -2.69
N VAL A 409 25.00 -16.03 -3.95
CA VAL A 409 25.11 -14.91 -4.91
C VAL A 409 23.99 -15.02 -5.94
N LEU A 410 23.46 -13.88 -6.38
CA LEU A 410 22.62 -13.73 -7.56
C LEU A 410 23.37 -12.87 -8.60
N PRO A 411 23.19 -13.12 -9.92
CA PRO A 411 22.32 -14.13 -10.53
C PRO A 411 22.78 -15.58 -10.30
N GLU A 412 21.84 -16.53 -10.15
CA GLU A 412 22.20 -17.95 -9.92
C GLU A 412 22.86 -18.57 -11.16
N SER A 413 22.62 -18.03 -12.35
CA SER A 413 23.25 -18.44 -13.61
C SER A 413 24.76 -18.16 -13.73
N TYR A 414 25.33 -17.29 -12.89
CA TYR A 414 26.79 -17.16 -12.78
C TYR A 414 27.44 -18.41 -12.16
N GLY A 415 26.66 -19.22 -11.43
CA GLY A 415 27.14 -20.47 -10.81
C GLY A 415 28.01 -20.29 -9.56
N GLU A 416 28.13 -19.05 -9.08
CA GLU A 416 29.04 -18.65 -8.01
C GLU A 416 28.69 -19.32 -6.67
N LYS A 417 29.73 -19.86 -6.01
CA LYS A 417 29.62 -20.60 -4.76
C LYS A 417 30.13 -19.75 -3.60
N VAL A 418 29.43 -19.82 -2.47
CA VAL A 418 29.83 -19.15 -1.24
C VAL A 418 30.19 -20.18 -0.18
N LEU A 419 31.43 -20.11 0.32
CA LEU A 419 31.88 -20.76 1.53
C LEU A 419 31.45 -19.90 2.73
N VAL A 420 30.92 -20.51 3.79
CA VAL A 420 30.57 -19.81 5.04
C VAL A 420 31.23 -20.51 6.22
N GLU A 421 32.19 -19.84 6.85
CA GLU A 421 32.95 -20.36 7.98
C GLU A 421 33.11 -19.30 9.07
N ASN A 422 32.94 -19.68 10.34
CA ASN A 422 33.18 -18.82 11.52
C ASN A 422 32.45 -17.45 11.51
N GLY A 423 31.31 -17.33 10.80
CA GLY A 423 30.54 -16.08 10.68
C GLY A 423 30.93 -15.20 9.48
N LYS A 424 31.88 -15.64 8.66
CA LYS A 424 32.40 -14.99 7.46
C LYS A 424 31.90 -15.70 6.20
N ALA A 425 31.65 -14.96 5.13
CA ALA A 425 31.40 -15.50 3.80
C ALA A 425 32.59 -15.24 2.87
N THR A 426 33.01 -16.25 2.11
CA THR A 426 34.04 -16.11 1.06
C THR A 426 33.51 -16.72 -0.25
N ALA A 427 33.73 -16.05 -1.37
CA ALA A 427 33.29 -16.53 -2.69
C ALA A 427 34.34 -16.24 -3.76
N ILE A 428 34.25 -16.96 -4.89
CA ILE A 428 35.04 -16.71 -6.09
C ILE A 428 34.10 -16.11 -7.13
N LEU A 429 34.34 -14.85 -7.51
CA LEU A 429 33.54 -14.08 -8.46
C LEU A 429 34.08 -14.18 -9.89
N SER A 430 33.19 -14.05 -10.87
CA SER A 430 33.45 -14.35 -12.28
C SER A 430 32.89 -13.28 -13.24
N GLY A 431 33.81 -12.57 -13.92
CA GLY A 431 33.46 -11.64 -15.01
C GLY A 431 33.07 -10.22 -14.58
N PHE A 432 32.16 -9.61 -15.35
CA PHE A 432 31.62 -8.26 -15.14
C PHE A 432 30.14 -8.36 -14.75
N GLY A 433 29.66 -7.47 -13.89
CA GLY A 433 28.24 -7.39 -13.56
C GLY A 433 27.97 -6.91 -12.14
N ALA A 434 26.77 -7.25 -11.65
CA ALA A 434 26.34 -7.00 -10.28
C ALA A 434 26.23 -8.36 -9.56
N HIS A 435 27.15 -8.62 -8.63
CA HIS A 435 27.21 -9.86 -7.86
C HIS A 435 26.54 -9.62 -6.51
N THR A 436 25.28 -10.05 -6.37
CA THR A 436 24.41 -9.70 -5.25
C THR A 436 24.31 -10.82 -4.22
N PHE A 437 24.91 -10.60 -3.05
CA PHE A 437 24.92 -11.52 -1.92
C PHE A 437 23.65 -11.43 -1.07
N LEU A 438 23.02 -12.58 -0.88
CA LEU A 438 21.90 -12.79 0.03
C LEU A 438 22.33 -13.68 1.19
N PHE A 439 22.17 -13.22 2.42
CA PHE A 439 22.58 -13.91 3.64
C PHE A 439 21.37 -14.46 4.42
N ASN A 440 21.60 -15.46 5.28
CA ASN A 440 20.71 -15.88 6.37
C ASN A 440 19.21 -15.88 6.04
N ASP A 441 18.74 -16.93 5.35
CA ASP A 441 17.36 -17.07 4.84
C ASP A 441 16.90 -15.94 3.88
N GLU A 442 17.87 -15.26 3.24
CA GLU A 442 17.71 -14.26 2.18
C GLU A 442 17.10 -12.92 2.67
N ASP A 443 17.53 -12.47 3.86
CA ASP A 443 17.07 -11.21 4.45
C ASP A 443 17.51 -9.97 3.64
N GLN A 444 16.53 -9.39 2.93
CA GLN A 444 16.69 -8.22 2.07
C GLN A 444 17.09 -6.92 2.82
N ALA A 445 16.98 -6.90 4.15
CA ALA A 445 17.41 -5.76 4.97
C ALA A 445 18.93 -5.61 5.06
N TYR A 446 19.67 -6.70 4.77
CA TYR A 446 21.12 -6.79 4.88
C TYR A 446 21.81 -7.21 3.56
N THR A 447 21.15 -7.07 2.41
CA THR A 447 21.75 -7.37 1.09
C THR A 447 23.06 -6.61 0.86
N TYR A 448 24.03 -7.26 0.24
CA TYR A 448 25.25 -6.65 -0.29
C TYR A 448 25.39 -6.91 -1.80
N THR A 449 25.80 -5.93 -2.60
CA THR A 449 26.16 -6.12 -4.01
C THR A 449 27.55 -5.57 -4.31
N ILE A 450 28.40 -6.34 -4.98
CA ILE A 450 29.61 -5.80 -5.60
C ILE A 450 29.41 -5.63 -7.10
N PHE A 451 29.69 -4.43 -7.60
CA PHE A 451 29.71 -4.11 -9.02
C PHE A 451 31.12 -4.27 -9.56
N VAL A 452 31.29 -5.06 -10.62
CA VAL A 452 32.56 -5.26 -11.31
C VAL A 452 32.47 -4.61 -12.70
N ARG A 453 33.20 -3.52 -12.90
CA ARG A 453 33.14 -2.64 -14.08
C ARG A 453 34.47 -2.60 -14.84
N GLU A 454 34.43 -2.08 -16.06
CA GLU A 454 35.60 -1.86 -16.90
C GLU A 454 36.36 -0.61 -16.43
N GLU A 455 37.68 -0.74 -16.25
CA GLU A 455 38.55 0.37 -15.89
C GLU A 455 38.68 1.38 -17.03
N ILE A 456 38.54 2.66 -16.69
CA ILE A 456 38.54 3.80 -17.60
C ILE A 456 39.28 4.94 -16.90
N ASP A 457 40.39 5.38 -17.50
CA ASP A 457 41.07 6.62 -17.13
C ASP A 457 40.18 7.82 -17.51
N ASP A 458 39.53 8.41 -16.51
CA ASP A 458 38.66 9.58 -16.65
C ASP A 458 39.36 10.73 -17.40
N ASP A 459 40.63 11.03 -17.10
CA ASP A 459 41.34 12.18 -17.68
C ASP A 459 41.76 11.90 -19.14
N ALA A 460 42.08 10.65 -19.48
CA ALA A 460 42.28 10.22 -20.86
C ALA A 460 40.99 10.26 -21.68
N GLU A 461 39.85 9.82 -21.13
CA GLU A 461 38.55 9.90 -21.84
C GLU A 461 38.10 11.36 -22.00
N ILE A 462 38.22 12.19 -20.94
CA ILE A 462 37.94 13.63 -20.99
C ILE A 462 38.82 14.32 -22.06
N ALA A 463 40.09 13.95 -22.20
CA ALA A 463 40.96 14.46 -23.25
C ALA A 463 40.48 14.03 -24.64
N ALA A 464 40.20 12.74 -24.86
CA ALA A 464 39.73 12.20 -26.13
C ALA A 464 38.37 12.79 -26.56
N LEU A 465 37.47 13.10 -25.62
CA LEU A 465 36.19 13.77 -25.88
C LEU A 465 36.39 15.23 -26.33
N ARG A 466 37.36 15.95 -25.73
CA ARG A 466 37.73 17.30 -26.15
C ARG A 466 38.37 17.31 -27.55
N GLU A 467 39.17 16.31 -27.90
CA GLU A 467 39.71 16.13 -29.26
C GLU A 467 38.61 15.83 -30.30
N GLN A 468 37.54 15.12 -29.90
CA GLN A 468 36.34 14.91 -30.71
C GLN A 468 35.45 16.17 -30.84
N GLY A 469 35.84 17.29 -30.23
CA GLY A 469 35.12 18.57 -30.32
C GLY A 469 33.97 18.74 -29.33
N TYR A 470 33.88 17.91 -28.28
CA TYR A 470 32.92 18.12 -27.20
C TYR A 470 33.38 19.21 -26.23
N THR A 471 32.43 20.03 -25.77
CA THR A 471 32.59 20.87 -24.58
C THR A 471 32.34 19.99 -23.35
N VAL A 472 33.39 19.70 -22.58
CA VAL A 472 33.33 18.77 -21.44
C VAL A 472 33.36 19.53 -20.10
N SER A 473 32.21 19.63 -19.47
CA SER A 473 32.02 20.09 -18.09
C SER A 473 32.35 18.97 -17.12
N VAL A 474 33.40 19.13 -16.31
CA VAL A 474 33.89 18.10 -15.38
C VAL A 474 33.41 18.40 -13.97
N ILE A 475 32.96 17.37 -13.27
CA ILE A 475 32.54 17.39 -11.87
C ILE A 475 33.43 16.40 -11.10
N GLU A 476 34.00 16.85 -9.99
CA GLU A 476 34.87 16.10 -9.10
C GLU A 476 34.63 16.55 -7.64
N GLY A 477 34.89 15.67 -6.66
CA GLY A 477 34.60 15.95 -5.25
C GLY A 477 33.10 16.00 -4.94
N TYR A 478 32.71 16.81 -3.96
CA TYR A 478 31.32 17.02 -3.55
C TYR A 478 30.79 18.37 -4.09
N VAL A 479 29.61 18.35 -4.72
CA VAL A 479 28.98 19.53 -5.34
C VAL A 479 27.48 19.56 -5.06
N GLN A 480 26.96 20.72 -4.66
CA GLN A 480 25.52 21.01 -4.63
C GLN A 480 25.09 21.76 -5.90
N ALA A 481 24.00 21.35 -6.53
CA ALA A 481 23.50 21.91 -7.79
C ALA A 481 21.97 22.05 -7.81
N ASP A 482 21.44 22.96 -8.64
CA ASP A 482 20.00 23.18 -8.79
C ASP A 482 19.37 22.20 -9.80
N TYR A 483 19.90 22.24 -11.02
CA TYR A 483 19.63 21.36 -12.16
C TYR A 483 20.64 21.70 -13.27
N VAL A 484 20.72 20.86 -14.32
CA VAL A 484 21.44 21.17 -15.56
C VAL A 484 20.52 20.92 -16.74
N CYS A 485 20.27 21.93 -17.59
CA CYS A 485 19.40 21.79 -18.75
C CYS A 485 20.09 22.24 -20.04
N TYR A 486 20.13 21.35 -21.03
CA TYR A 486 20.47 21.65 -22.41
C TYR A 486 19.19 21.72 -23.24
N SER A 487 18.86 22.90 -23.77
CA SER A 487 17.62 23.15 -24.50
C SER A 487 17.89 23.81 -25.86
N GLY A 488 17.29 23.25 -26.91
CA GLY A 488 17.05 23.97 -28.16
C GLY A 488 17.81 23.44 -29.39
N PRO A 489 17.30 23.73 -30.59
CA PRO A 489 17.74 23.08 -31.82
C PRO A 489 19.18 23.46 -32.18
N ALA A 490 20.05 22.45 -32.20
CA ALA A 490 21.50 22.56 -32.41
C ALA A 490 22.25 23.41 -31.36
N THR A 491 22.32 22.90 -30.13
CA THR A 491 23.41 23.29 -29.21
C THR A 491 24.77 22.74 -29.72
N ALA A 492 25.88 23.17 -29.11
CA ALA A 492 27.16 22.53 -29.33
C ALA A 492 27.18 21.09 -28.77
N LYS A 493 28.12 20.26 -29.23
CA LYS A 493 28.39 18.96 -28.60
C LYS A 493 28.80 19.17 -27.14
N ASN A 494 28.06 18.61 -26.18
CA ASN A 494 28.31 18.80 -24.74
C ASN A 494 28.47 17.46 -24.01
N VAL A 495 29.28 17.46 -22.95
CA VAL A 495 29.39 16.35 -21.99
C VAL A 495 29.32 16.91 -20.58
N ILE A 496 28.45 16.33 -19.74
CA ILE A 496 28.61 16.38 -18.28
C ILE A 496 29.44 15.15 -17.90
N TYR A 497 30.60 15.35 -17.26
CA TYR A 497 31.49 14.26 -16.86
C TYR A 497 31.62 14.25 -15.33
N LEU A 498 31.05 13.24 -14.68
CA LEU A 498 31.17 13.02 -13.24
C LEU A 498 32.31 12.01 -13.03
N LYS A 499 33.49 12.48 -12.60
CA LYS A 499 34.65 11.60 -12.39
C LYS A 499 34.34 10.50 -11.37
N LYS A 500 35.05 9.38 -11.43
CA LYS A 500 34.91 8.24 -10.52
C LYS A 500 34.89 8.72 -9.06
N GLY A 501 33.77 8.51 -8.36
CA GLY A 501 33.59 8.93 -6.97
C GLY A 501 33.11 10.38 -6.74
N ALA A 502 32.87 11.17 -7.80
CA ALA A 502 32.22 12.48 -7.66
C ALA A 502 30.80 12.33 -7.08
N TYR A 503 30.38 13.27 -6.25
CA TYR A 503 29.09 13.23 -5.55
C TYR A 503 28.33 14.54 -5.75
N VAL A 504 27.15 14.47 -6.35
CA VAL A 504 26.29 15.62 -6.62
C VAL A 504 24.99 15.51 -5.84
N THR A 505 24.67 16.50 -5.01
CA THR A 505 23.34 16.62 -4.37
C THR A 505 22.51 17.73 -5.01
N ALA A 506 21.20 17.55 -5.02
CA ALA A 506 20.26 18.57 -5.48
C ALA A 506 19.89 19.56 -4.37
N ASN A 507 19.86 20.85 -4.69
CA ASN A 507 19.37 21.90 -3.79
C ASN A 507 17.84 21.80 -3.65
N HIS A 508 17.36 21.37 -2.48
CA HIS A 508 15.95 21.48 -2.09
C HIS A 508 15.50 22.95 -2.13
N LYS A 509 14.47 23.26 -2.91
CA LYS A 509 14.00 24.65 -3.13
C LYS A 509 12.50 24.83 -3.01
N PHE A 510 11.71 23.77 -3.04
CA PHE A 510 10.26 23.85 -3.10
C PHE A 510 9.59 22.90 -2.10
N GLU A 511 8.78 23.46 -1.19
CA GLU A 511 7.92 22.67 -0.30
C GLU A 511 6.59 22.34 -1.03
N ILE A 512 6.34 21.07 -1.30
CA ILE A 512 5.23 20.56 -2.15
C ILE A 512 3.97 20.27 -1.32
N ASN A 513 4.01 20.53 -0.02
CA ASN A 513 2.94 20.24 0.94
C ASN A 513 1.65 21.11 0.76
N SER A 514 1.44 21.69 -0.43
CA SER A 514 0.11 21.99 -0.95
C SER A 514 0.05 21.85 -2.49
N ASP A 515 -1.02 21.23 -3.01
CA ASP A 515 -1.28 21.11 -4.46
C ASP A 515 -1.33 22.46 -5.20
N ALA A 516 -1.56 23.55 -4.44
CA ALA A 516 -1.56 24.90 -4.95
C ALA A 516 -0.20 25.31 -5.53
N ASP A 517 0.92 24.85 -4.96
CA ASP A 517 2.25 25.36 -5.34
C ASP A 517 2.75 24.74 -6.65
N ASN A 518 2.54 23.42 -6.84
CA ASN A 518 2.79 22.74 -8.13
C ASN A 518 1.88 23.27 -9.26
N ALA A 519 0.69 23.78 -8.95
CA ALA A 519 -0.25 24.33 -9.92
C ALA A 519 -0.04 25.83 -10.21
N ALA A 520 0.54 26.61 -9.28
CA ALA A 520 0.68 28.06 -9.40
C ALA A 520 2.09 28.52 -9.83
N ASN A 521 3.13 27.78 -9.45
CA ASN A 521 4.52 28.20 -9.65
C ASN A 521 5.19 27.39 -10.78
N SER A 522 5.77 28.11 -11.75
CA SER A 522 6.66 27.54 -12.77
C SER A 522 8.06 28.11 -12.61
N GLU A 523 9.09 27.25 -12.68
CA GLU A 523 10.46 27.71 -12.84
C GLU A 523 10.62 28.40 -14.20
N THR A 524 11.57 29.33 -14.31
CA THR A 524 11.94 30.01 -15.56
C THR A 524 13.45 29.97 -15.78
N THR A 525 13.87 30.03 -17.05
CA THR A 525 15.26 30.31 -17.42
C THR A 525 15.70 31.70 -16.94
N GLU A 526 17.01 31.99 -16.98
CA GLU A 526 17.53 33.35 -16.70
C GLU A 526 16.92 34.44 -17.60
N ASN A 527 16.41 34.07 -18.78
CA ASN A 527 15.74 34.96 -19.72
C ASN A 527 14.22 35.13 -19.46
N GLY A 528 13.66 34.42 -18.46
CA GLY A 528 12.24 34.47 -18.10
C GLY A 528 11.33 33.53 -18.91
N GLU A 529 11.88 32.55 -19.61
CA GLU A 529 11.11 31.54 -20.36
C GLU A 529 10.72 30.38 -19.43
N ALA A 530 9.45 29.95 -19.44
CA ALA A 530 8.93 28.96 -18.49
C ALA A 530 9.45 27.54 -18.76
N ALA A 531 9.72 26.77 -17.70
CA ALA A 531 10.26 25.40 -17.79
C ALA A 531 9.46 24.48 -18.71
N SER A 532 8.14 24.62 -18.77
CA SER A 532 7.22 23.86 -19.64
C SER A 532 7.37 24.14 -21.14
N ALA A 533 8.15 25.16 -21.53
CA ALA A 533 8.60 25.40 -22.90
C ALA A 533 9.98 24.78 -23.21
N HIS A 534 10.65 24.20 -22.20
CA HIS A 534 11.99 23.64 -22.25
C HIS A 534 12.05 22.16 -21.77
N ASN A 535 10.90 21.50 -21.69
CA ASN A 535 10.81 20.05 -21.53
C ASN A 535 9.60 19.54 -22.34
N GLY A 536 9.76 18.41 -23.01
CA GLY A 536 8.78 17.84 -23.95
C GLY A 536 7.56 17.18 -23.30
N ILE A 537 7.56 17.13 -21.95
CA ILE A 537 6.56 16.46 -21.11
C ILE A 537 5.69 17.44 -20.30
N GLY A 538 5.88 18.76 -20.48
CA GLY A 538 4.97 19.79 -19.98
C GLY A 538 5.07 20.13 -18.49
N LEU A 539 6.17 19.79 -17.81
CA LEU A 539 6.37 20.09 -16.39
C LEU A 539 6.51 21.60 -16.15
N ASN A 540 5.95 22.08 -15.04
CA ASN A 540 6.17 23.45 -14.53
C ASN A 540 7.59 23.66 -13.95
N ARG A 541 8.39 22.60 -13.79
CA ARG A 541 9.74 22.63 -13.20
C ARG A 541 10.72 21.90 -14.12
N PHE A 542 12.00 22.24 -14.03
CA PHE A 542 13.05 21.51 -14.73
C PHE A 542 13.30 20.14 -14.06
N PRO A 543 13.55 19.08 -14.83
CA PRO A 543 14.19 17.88 -14.29
C PRO A 543 15.59 18.22 -13.77
N PHE A 544 16.15 17.41 -12.88
CA PHE A 544 17.50 17.65 -12.37
C PHE A 544 18.56 17.63 -13.48
N ILE A 545 18.39 16.75 -14.48
CA ILE A 545 19.08 16.85 -15.77
C ILE A 545 18.07 16.84 -16.92
N GLY A 546 18.08 17.90 -17.74
CA GLY A 546 17.22 18.06 -18.91
C GLY A 546 18.01 18.09 -20.22
N ILE A 547 17.55 17.34 -21.22
CA ILE A 547 18.07 17.33 -22.59
C ILE A 547 16.88 17.48 -23.55
N HIS A 548 16.53 18.73 -23.88
CA HIS A 548 15.31 19.07 -24.63
C HIS A 548 15.63 19.56 -26.05
N ASN A 549 15.00 18.94 -27.06
CA ASN A 549 14.98 19.41 -28.45
C ASN A 549 16.39 19.69 -29.02
N THR A 550 17.37 18.84 -28.71
CA THR A 550 18.79 19.08 -29.01
C THR A 550 19.55 17.79 -29.36
N SER A 551 20.86 17.83 -29.59
CA SER A 551 21.61 16.65 -30.05
C SER A 551 23.06 16.62 -29.57
N ASP A 552 23.70 15.44 -29.68
CA ASP A 552 25.11 15.22 -29.32
C ASP A 552 25.45 15.56 -27.85
N ILE A 553 24.63 15.08 -26.92
CA ILE A 553 24.81 15.29 -25.48
C ILE A 553 25.23 13.98 -24.81
N LYS A 554 26.26 14.03 -23.97
CA LYS A 554 26.64 12.89 -23.12
C LYS A 554 26.64 13.21 -21.63
N ILE A 555 26.41 12.19 -20.81
CA ILE A 555 26.51 12.21 -19.34
C ILE A 555 27.34 10.99 -18.93
N LEU A 556 28.60 11.19 -18.54
CA LEU A 556 29.59 10.11 -18.44
C LEU A 556 30.30 10.08 -17.07
N GLY A 557 30.86 8.93 -16.75
CA GLY A 557 31.75 8.72 -15.59
C GLY A 557 31.02 8.20 -14.35
N TYR A 558 31.79 7.60 -13.43
CA TYR A 558 31.25 6.81 -12.31
C TYR A 558 31.04 7.66 -11.04
N GLY A 559 30.24 8.71 -11.17
CA GLY A 559 29.80 9.56 -10.05
C GLY A 559 28.33 9.37 -9.66
N VAL A 560 27.95 9.92 -8.51
CA VAL A 560 26.60 9.87 -7.93
C VAL A 560 25.83 11.16 -8.18
N ILE A 561 24.54 11.00 -8.48
CA ILE A 561 23.50 12.03 -8.43
C ILE A 561 22.50 11.63 -7.33
N ASP A 562 22.48 12.40 -6.25
CA ASP A 562 21.69 12.14 -5.04
C ASP A 562 20.56 13.16 -4.90
N LEU A 563 19.33 12.64 -4.92
CA LEU A 563 18.08 13.39 -4.90
C LEU A 563 17.27 13.10 -3.61
N THR A 564 17.94 12.55 -2.58
CA THR A 564 17.31 12.16 -1.30
C THR A 564 16.62 13.32 -0.60
N ASP A 565 17.23 14.51 -0.59
CA ASP A 565 16.72 15.67 0.15
C ASP A 565 15.45 16.30 -0.47
N LEU A 566 15.10 15.92 -1.71
CA LEU A 566 13.98 16.49 -2.45
C LEU A 566 12.61 15.97 -1.97
N ASP A 567 11.59 16.84 -2.00
CA ASP A 567 10.18 16.46 -1.72
C ASP A 567 9.68 15.47 -2.81
N ARG A 568 8.81 14.51 -2.47
CA ARG A 568 8.21 13.60 -3.48
C ARG A 568 7.47 14.41 -4.55
N GLY A 569 7.84 14.21 -5.82
CA GLY A 569 7.33 14.98 -6.96
C GLY A 569 7.98 16.34 -7.19
N GLU A 570 9.16 16.66 -6.62
CA GLU A 570 9.79 17.98 -6.81
C GLU A 570 10.28 18.24 -8.23
N ARG A 571 10.92 17.22 -8.81
CA ARG A 571 11.47 17.20 -10.16
C ARG A 571 11.82 15.75 -10.53
N ARG A 572 11.75 15.40 -11.82
CA ARG A 572 12.27 14.12 -12.32
C ARG A 572 13.80 14.13 -12.33
N GLY A 573 14.41 12.95 -12.33
CA GLY A 573 15.87 12.80 -12.31
C GLY A 573 16.50 13.31 -13.61
N LEU A 574 16.58 12.43 -14.61
CA LEU A 574 17.04 12.71 -15.96
C LEU A 574 15.87 12.62 -16.94
N VAL A 575 15.69 13.63 -17.78
CA VAL A 575 14.76 13.60 -18.91
C VAL A 575 15.49 14.01 -20.18
N THR A 576 15.50 13.12 -21.17
CA THR A 576 15.85 13.47 -22.56
C THR A 576 14.59 13.45 -23.41
N ASP A 577 14.34 14.51 -24.19
CA ASP A 577 13.17 14.58 -25.03
C ASP A 577 13.39 15.37 -26.34
N PHE A 578 12.64 15.00 -27.39
CA PHE A 578 12.74 15.54 -28.75
C PHE A 578 14.19 15.60 -29.30
N SER A 579 15.10 14.76 -28.79
CA SER A 579 16.55 14.91 -28.96
C SER A 579 17.17 13.76 -29.75
N THR A 580 18.41 13.89 -30.23
CA THR A 580 19.09 12.81 -30.98
C THR A 580 20.55 12.60 -30.60
N ASN A 581 21.03 11.36 -30.70
CA ASN A 581 22.39 10.95 -30.32
C ASN A 581 22.76 11.36 -28.88
N VAL A 582 22.12 10.70 -27.91
CA VAL A 582 22.31 10.92 -26.48
C VAL A 582 22.97 9.69 -25.85
N GLU A 583 23.95 9.90 -24.96
CA GLU A 583 24.71 8.82 -24.30
C GLU A 583 24.79 9.05 -22.79
N VAL A 584 24.48 8.03 -21.99
CA VAL A 584 24.59 8.09 -20.53
C VAL A 584 25.38 6.87 -20.03
N ARG A 585 26.51 7.08 -19.34
CA ARG A 585 27.42 6.00 -18.92
C ARG A 585 27.88 6.13 -17.47
N GLY A 586 27.77 5.05 -16.68
CA GLY A 586 28.42 4.90 -15.37
C GLY A 586 27.81 5.66 -14.18
N VAL A 587 27.01 6.69 -14.43
CA VAL A 587 26.40 7.52 -13.38
C VAL A 587 25.39 6.72 -12.53
N LYS A 588 25.33 7.06 -11.23
CA LYS A 588 24.50 6.36 -10.24
C LYS A 588 23.47 7.31 -9.62
N PHE A 589 22.19 7.03 -9.82
CA PHE A 589 21.08 7.83 -9.29
C PHE A 589 20.60 7.28 -7.95
N ILE A 590 20.50 8.15 -6.94
CA ILE A 590 20.09 7.81 -5.58
C ILE A 590 18.82 8.58 -5.20
N ASN A 591 17.78 7.85 -4.85
CA ASN A 591 16.51 8.32 -4.29
C ASN A 591 15.81 9.44 -5.08
N SER A 592 15.59 9.25 -6.38
CA SER A 592 14.72 10.13 -7.17
C SER A 592 13.36 10.37 -6.48
N PRO A 593 12.86 11.62 -6.42
CA PRO A 593 11.55 11.92 -5.82
C PRO A 593 10.37 11.63 -6.75
N GLU A 594 10.63 11.36 -8.03
CA GLU A 594 9.69 10.93 -9.07
C GLU A 594 10.47 10.04 -10.09
N TRP A 595 9.96 9.81 -11.30
CA TRP A 595 10.61 9.01 -12.35
C TRP A 595 12.09 9.42 -12.56
N THR A 596 12.98 8.42 -12.56
CA THR A 596 14.43 8.60 -12.47
C THR A 596 15.06 8.89 -13.81
N PHE A 597 14.79 8.09 -14.83
CA PHE A 597 15.33 8.24 -16.17
C PHE A 597 14.20 8.14 -17.18
N ILE A 598 13.96 9.21 -17.94
CA ILE A 598 12.92 9.25 -18.97
C ILE A 598 13.55 9.62 -20.31
N SER A 599 13.16 8.90 -21.37
CA SER A 599 13.28 9.39 -22.75
C SER A 599 11.91 9.65 -23.35
N TYR A 600 11.70 10.76 -24.06
CA TYR A 600 10.44 11.06 -24.76
C TYR A 600 10.68 11.64 -26.17
N ARG A 601 10.44 10.84 -27.21
CA ARG A 601 10.80 11.20 -28.61
C ARG A 601 12.29 11.46 -28.82
N THR A 602 13.15 10.73 -28.10
CA THR A 602 14.59 10.72 -28.37
C THR A 602 14.92 9.65 -29.42
N ASP A 603 15.80 9.94 -30.38
CA ASP A 603 16.23 9.02 -31.44
C ASP A 603 17.76 8.79 -31.40
N GLY A 604 18.17 7.54 -31.15
CA GLY A 604 19.55 7.19 -30.87
C GLY A 604 19.92 7.53 -29.44
N LEU A 605 19.57 6.63 -28.51
CA LEU A 605 19.89 6.75 -27.09
C LEU A 605 20.68 5.51 -26.64
N THR A 606 21.85 5.72 -26.03
CA THR A 606 22.64 4.65 -25.41
C THR A 606 22.76 4.91 -23.91
N VAL A 607 22.44 3.91 -23.10
CA VAL A 607 22.57 3.92 -21.63
C VAL A 607 23.42 2.72 -21.24
N LYS A 608 24.53 2.92 -20.51
CA LYS A 608 25.44 1.82 -20.14
C LYS A 608 25.98 1.94 -18.71
N ASP A 609 25.97 0.85 -17.95
CA ASP A 609 26.46 0.81 -16.56
C ASP A 609 25.82 1.86 -15.63
N VAL A 610 24.57 2.27 -15.91
CA VAL A 610 23.84 3.25 -15.09
C VAL A 610 23.08 2.52 -13.99
N ASP A 611 23.23 2.98 -12.76
CA ASP A 611 22.68 2.31 -11.59
C ASP A 611 21.65 3.19 -10.86
N VAL A 612 20.53 2.60 -10.43
CA VAL A 612 19.44 3.30 -9.73
C VAL A 612 19.14 2.64 -8.37
N PHE A 613 19.14 3.45 -7.31
CA PHE A 613 18.61 3.07 -5.99
C PHE A 613 17.46 3.98 -5.62
N GLY A 614 16.33 3.41 -5.21
CA GLY A 614 15.14 4.15 -4.82
C GLY A 614 14.17 3.32 -3.96
N TYR A 615 13.14 4.01 -3.46
CA TYR A 615 12.14 3.43 -2.56
C TYR A 615 10.76 4.11 -2.61
N ARG A 616 10.66 5.31 -3.19
CA ARG A 616 9.46 6.14 -3.18
C ARG A 616 8.42 5.56 -4.16
N GLN A 617 7.14 5.80 -3.91
CA GLN A 617 6.12 5.52 -4.93
C GLN A 617 6.31 6.51 -6.08
N ASN A 618 6.26 6.01 -7.32
CA ASN A 618 6.62 6.70 -8.55
C ASN A 618 8.11 7.07 -8.67
N SER A 619 9.02 6.30 -8.07
CA SER A 619 10.47 6.39 -8.37
C SER A 619 10.90 5.40 -9.46
N ASP A 620 10.10 5.30 -10.53
CA ASP A 620 10.34 4.48 -11.72
C ASP A 620 11.80 4.66 -12.21
N ALA A 621 12.47 3.59 -12.65
CA ALA A 621 13.92 3.62 -12.88
C ALA A 621 14.31 4.00 -14.31
N PHE A 622 13.83 3.28 -15.34
CA PHE A 622 14.15 3.52 -16.74
C PHE A 622 12.90 3.46 -17.64
N ASP A 623 12.39 4.64 -18.02
CA ASP A 623 11.19 4.83 -18.82
C ASP A 623 11.51 5.25 -20.26
N ILE A 624 11.41 4.30 -21.19
CA ILE A 624 11.64 4.56 -22.62
C ILE A 624 10.31 4.87 -23.30
N CYS A 625 9.90 6.14 -23.27
CA CYS A 625 8.64 6.64 -23.80
C CYS A 625 8.78 7.13 -25.25
N ASN A 626 7.95 6.64 -26.17
CA ASN A 626 7.78 7.18 -27.53
C ASN A 626 9.09 7.44 -28.32
N SER A 627 10.14 6.68 -28.02
CA SER A 627 11.54 6.94 -28.41
C SER A 627 12.09 5.81 -29.29
N LYS A 628 13.18 6.09 -30.01
CA LYS A 628 13.66 5.24 -31.10
C LYS A 628 15.14 4.90 -31.01
N ASN A 629 15.49 3.71 -31.51
CA ASN A 629 16.88 3.25 -31.63
C ASN A 629 17.62 3.35 -30.27
N VAL A 630 17.05 2.69 -29.26
CA VAL A 630 17.49 2.79 -27.86
C VAL A 630 18.19 1.51 -27.43
N THR A 631 19.33 1.63 -26.74
CA THR A 631 20.01 0.50 -26.08
C THR A 631 20.30 0.84 -24.62
N VAL A 632 19.94 -0.06 -23.71
CA VAL A 632 20.25 -0.03 -22.27
C VAL A 632 21.06 -1.28 -21.95
N ASP A 633 22.29 -1.12 -21.44
CA ASP A 633 23.28 -2.19 -21.27
C ASP A 633 23.92 -2.18 -19.87
N GLY A 634 23.98 -3.31 -19.16
CA GLY A 634 24.74 -3.44 -17.91
C GLY A 634 24.17 -2.67 -16.70
N CYS A 635 22.96 -2.11 -16.81
CA CYS A 635 22.35 -1.24 -15.81
C CYS A 635 21.72 -2.02 -14.64
N PHE A 636 21.91 -1.55 -13.40
CA PHE A 636 21.24 -2.09 -12.21
C PHE A 636 20.14 -1.14 -11.73
N ALA A 637 19.02 -1.67 -11.22
CA ALA A 637 18.03 -0.86 -10.54
C ALA A 637 17.28 -1.61 -9.42
N ARG A 638 17.33 -1.05 -8.20
CA ARG A 638 16.46 -1.40 -7.06
C ARG A 638 15.58 -0.21 -6.74
N SER A 639 14.28 -0.26 -7.06
CA SER A 639 13.40 0.89 -6.89
C SER A 639 11.97 0.57 -6.44
N GLY A 640 11.24 1.63 -6.07
CA GLY A 640 9.88 1.65 -5.54
C GLY A 640 8.76 1.79 -6.57
N ASP A 641 9.03 1.61 -7.86
CA ASP A 641 8.02 1.51 -8.92
C ASP A 641 8.57 0.73 -10.14
N ASP A 642 8.05 0.93 -11.36
CA ASP A 642 8.49 0.24 -12.59
C ASP A 642 10.02 0.35 -12.83
N ILE A 643 10.68 -0.76 -13.18
CA ILE A 643 12.15 -0.80 -13.27
C ILE A 643 12.67 -0.56 -14.71
N PHE A 644 12.42 -1.46 -15.65
CA PHE A 644 12.83 -1.33 -17.06
C PHE A 644 11.58 -1.36 -17.95
N ALA A 645 11.04 -0.17 -18.21
CA ALA A 645 9.77 0.01 -18.88
C ALA A 645 9.93 0.62 -20.29
N VAL A 646 9.18 0.08 -21.25
CA VAL A 646 8.84 0.80 -22.48
C VAL A 646 7.42 1.31 -22.36
N LYS A 647 7.23 2.61 -22.56
CA LYS A 647 5.93 3.28 -22.49
C LYS A 647 5.63 3.99 -23.82
N ALA A 648 4.38 4.38 -24.00
CA ALA A 648 3.90 5.15 -25.13
C ALA A 648 2.87 6.17 -24.64
N LEU A 649 3.36 7.35 -24.26
CA LEU A 649 2.57 8.52 -23.88
C LEU A 649 1.82 9.09 -25.10
N GLY A 650 1.17 10.24 -24.92
CA GLY A 650 0.50 10.97 -26.00
C GLY A 650 1.45 11.59 -27.05
N GLY A 651 0.90 12.47 -27.90
CA GLY A 651 1.61 13.14 -28.99
C GLY A 651 0.91 12.96 -30.34
N ASP A 652 1.54 13.34 -31.45
CA ASP A 652 1.00 13.03 -32.79
C ASP A 652 1.15 11.53 -33.15
N GLN A 653 0.65 11.10 -34.30
CA GLN A 653 0.68 9.70 -34.77
C GLN A 653 2.09 9.08 -34.80
N ASN A 654 3.16 9.89 -34.87
CA ASN A 654 4.54 9.43 -34.96
C ASN A 654 5.23 9.31 -33.59
N ALA A 655 4.52 9.57 -32.47
CA ALA A 655 4.99 9.32 -31.11
C ALA A 655 5.05 7.81 -30.79
N VAL A 656 5.79 7.02 -31.56
CA VAL A 656 5.89 5.56 -31.41
C VAL A 656 7.20 5.14 -30.76
N SER A 657 7.16 4.10 -29.94
CA SER A 657 8.36 3.51 -29.32
C SER A 657 8.86 2.38 -30.22
N GLU A 658 10.08 2.50 -30.77
CA GLU A 658 10.51 1.66 -31.89
C GLU A 658 12.00 1.28 -31.82
N ASN A 659 12.31 -0.01 -31.99
CA ASN A 659 13.69 -0.54 -31.93
C ASN A 659 14.41 -0.21 -30.60
N ILE A 660 13.98 -0.89 -29.53
CA ILE A 660 14.46 -0.68 -28.15
C ILE A 660 15.03 -2.00 -27.62
N THR A 661 16.24 -1.98 -27.08
CA THR A 661 16.90 -3.15 -26.47
C THR A 661 17.35 -2.88 -25.04
N PHE A 662 17.01 -3.77 -24.11
CA PHE A 662 17.61 -3.87 -22.78
C PHE A 662 18.43 -5.17 -22.74
N THR A 663 19.67 -5.10 -22.28
CA THR A 663 20.61 -6.23 -22.27
C THR A 663 21.51 -6.19 -21.03
N ASN A 664 21.88 -7.34 -20.47
CA ASN A 664 22.74 -7.42 -19.28
C ASN A 664 22.25 -6.59 -18.07
N CYS A 665 20.93 -6.39 -17.94
CA CYS A 665 20.33 -5.53 -16.92
C CYS A 665 19.94 -6.32 -15.65
N TYR A 666 19.99 -5.66 -14.49
CA TYR A 666 19.71 -6.25 -13.18
C TYR A 666 18.56 -5.52 -12.49
N ALA A 667 17.45 -6.21 -12.23
CA ALA A 667 16.25 -5.63 -11.64
C ALA A 667 15.96 -6.15 -10.23
N TRP A 668 15.57 -5.24 -9.33
CA TRP A 668 15.02 -5.52 -8.01
C TRP A 668 13.76 -4.66 -7.81
N ALA A 669 12.62 -5.23 -8.18
CA ALA A 669 11.34 -4.56 -8.22
C ALA A 669 10.62 -4.68 -6.86
N ALA A 670 10.73 -3.64 -6.03
CA ALA A 670 10.30 -3.70 -4.62
C ALA A 670 8.81 -3.34 -4.38
N LYS A 671 8.14 -2.73 -5.39
CA LYS A 671 6.73 -2.29 -5.29
C LYS A 671 5.90 -2.46 -6.58
N ALA A 672 6.52 -2.46 -7.75
CA ALA A 672 5.87 -2.68 -9.04
C ALA A 672 6.68 -3.66 -9.93
N ARG A 673 6.76 -3.41 -11.25
CA ARG A 673 7.11 -4.42 -12.29
C ARG A 673 8.57 -4.31 -12.75
N ALA A 674 9.16 -5.40 -13.25
CA ALA A 674 10.60 -5.45 -13.55
C ALA A 674 10.95 -5.15 -15.02
N PHE A 675 10.53 -5.99 -15.98
CA PHE A 675 10.90 -5.83 -17.41
C PHE A 675 9.67 -5.93 -18.32
N GLY A 676 9.36 -4.87 -19.09
CA GLY A 676 8.22 -4.97 -20.01
C GLY A 676 7.68 -3.67 -20.58
N ILE A 677 6.45 -3.76 -21.07
CA ILE A 677 5.65 -2.62 -21.54
C ILE A 677 4.55 -2.38 -20.52
N PHE A 678 4.61 -1.24 -19.82
CA PHE A 678 3.89 -1.08 -18.54
C PHE A 678 3.16 0.27 -18.46
N GLY A 679 1.84 0.20 -18.32
CA GLY A 679 0.98 1.38 -18.25
C GLY A 679 0.74 2.00 -19.62
N GLU A 680 1.09 3.28 -19.75
CA GLU A 680 0.69 4.17 -20.83
C GLU A 680 1.03 3.59 -22.22
N SER A 681 -0.02 3.21 -22.96
CA SER A 681 0.08 2.54 -24.26
C SER A 681 -0.69 3.29 -25.36
N ASN A 682 -0.72 4.63 -25.27
CA ASN A 682 -1.54 5.53 -26.11
C ASN A 682 -1.04 5.65 -27.56
N ARG A 683 0.09 5.04 -27.89
CA ARG A 683 0.68 4.94 -29.23
C ARG A 683 1.30 3.57 -29.44
N SER A 684 1.54 3.22 -30.70
CA SER A 684 2.10 1.91 -31.06
C SER A 684 3.54 1.74 -30.56
N ILE A 685 3.86 0.51 -30.17
CA ILE A 685 5.18 0.06 -29.70
C ILE A 685 5.61 -1.10 -30.60
N THR A 686 6.84 -1.10 -31.10
CA THR A 686 7.29 -2.10 -32.11
C THR A 686 8.77 -2.42 -31.99
N GLY A 687 9.12 -3.70 -31.91
CA GLY A 687 10.52 -4.12 -31.87
C GLY A 687 11.18 -3.79 -30.54
N VAL A 688 10.73 -4.45 -29.47
CA VAL A 688 11.27 -4.31 -28.11
C VAL A 688 11.90 -5.63 -27.69
N THR A 689 13.16 -5.60 -27.26
CA THR A 689 13.88 -6.79 -26.80
C THR A 689 14.43 -6.58 -25.40
N PHE A 690 13.98 -7.40 -24.45
CA PHE A 690 14.65 -7.61 -23.17
C PHE A 690 15.45 -8.91 -23.30
N LYS A 691 16.76 -8.87 -23.09
CA LYS A 691 17.58 -10.08 -23.24
C LYS A 691 18.72 -10.19 -22.25
N ASP A 692 19.20 -11.42 -22.02
CA ASP A 692 20.43 -11.70 -21.27
C ASP A 692 20.46 -10.95 -19.91
N SER A 693 19.34 -10.94 -19.20
CA SER A 693 19.05 -10.02 -18.08
C SER A 693 18.39 -10.72 -16.90
N TYR A 694 18.52 -10.14 -15.71
CA TYR A 694 18.34 -10.82 -14.43
C TYR A 694 17.38 -10.05 -13.53
N LEU A 695 16.30 -10.71 -13.12
CA LEU A 695 15.41 -10.25 -12.05
C LEU A 695 15.84 -10.93 -10.75
N LEU A 696 16.53 -10.16 -9.91
CA LEU A 696 17.07 -10.60 -8.64
C LEU A 696 15.93 -10.81 -7.63
N MET A 697 14.96 -9.89 -7.61
CA MET A 697 13.84 -9.88 -6.67
C MET A 697 12.62 -9.16 -7.24
N HIS A 698 11.43 -9.75 -7.09
CA HIS A 698 10.13 -9.10 -7.33
C HIS A 698 9.19 -9.32 -6.13
N ASP A 699 9.02 -8.27 -5.31
CA ASP A 699 8.31 -8.31 -4.03
C ASP A 699 6.79 -8.07 -4.17
N ALA A 700 6.31 -7.59 -5.30
CA ALA A 700 5.02 -6.90 -5.38
C ALA A 700 3.82 -7.86 -5.55
N THR A 701 3.16 -8.18 -4.44
CA THR A 701 2.03 -9.14 -4.37
C THR A 701 0.64 -8.50 -4.25
N TRP A 702 0.50 -7.19 -4.48
CA TRP A 702 -0.76 -6.48 -4.21
C TRP A 702 -1.80 -6.57 -5.34
N ASP A 703 -1.37 -6.89 -6.56
CA ASP A 703 -2.25 -7.22 -7.70
C ASP A 703 -1.55 -8.19 -8.66
N GLU A 704 -1.79 -9.50 -8.52
CA GLU A 704 -1.26 -10.56 -9.40
C GLU A 704 -1.68 -10.41 -10.88
N SER A 705 -2.69 -9.59 -11.18
CA SER A 705 -3.20 -9.38 -12.55
C SER A 705 -2.59 -8.16 -13.26
N ARG A 706 -2.19 -7.12 -12.52
CA ARG A 706 -1.58 -5.89 -13.08
C ARG A 706 -0.08 -5.75 -12.83
N ILE A 707 0.48 -6.51 -11.87
CA ILE A 707 1.88 -6.43 -11.46
C ILE A 707 2.58 -7.78 -11.68
N PRO A 708 2.86 -8.15 -12.95
CA PRO A 708 3.77 -9.26 -13.24
C PRO A 708 5.23 -8.82 -13.08
N ALA A 709 6.11 -9.77 -12.80
CA ALA A 709 7.55 -9.56 -12.90
C ALA A 709 7.97 -9.11 -14.31
N ILE A 710 7.54 -9.84 -15.36
CA ILE A 710 7.80 -9.47 -16.76
C ILE A 710 6.56 -9.49 -17.64
N GLY A 711 6.57 -8.74 -18.76
CA GLY A 711 5.58 -8.89 -19.83
C GLY A 711 4.96 -7.59 -20.33
N ILE A 712 3.63 -7.56 -20.46
CA ILE A 712 2.90 -6.44 -21.06
C ILE A 712 1.64 -6.14 -20.24
N VAL A 713 1.50 -4.90 -19.76
CA VAL A 713 0.33 -4.37 -19.03
C VAL A 713 -0.08 -3.07 -19.71
N ALA A 714 -0.99 -3.16 -20.68
CA ALA A 714 -1.31 -2.03 -21.56
C ALA A 714 -2.53 -1.23 -21.08
N GLU A 715 -2.37 0.10 -20.99
CA GLU A 715 -3.38 1.04 -20.48
C GLU A 715 -3.54 2.23 -21.44
N VAL A 716 -4.75 2.45 -21.97
CA VAL A 716 -5.08 3.49 -22.97
C VAL A 716 -6.26 4.33 -22.47
N VAL A 717 -5.95 5.29 -21.60
CA VAL A 717 -6.85 5.97 -20.66
C VAL A 717 -7.69 7.13 -21.24
N ASP A 718 -7.17 7.88 -22.21
CA ASP A 718 -7.92 8.59 -23.26
C ASP A 718 -6.88 9.14 -24.24
N SER A 719 -6.93 8.70 -25.50
CA SER A 719 -6.02 9.22 -26.50
C SER A 719 -6.57 10.45 -27.22
N GLY A 720 -7.90 10.62 -27.31
CA GLY A 720 -8.53 11.54 -28.25
C GLY A 720 -8.30 11.22 -29.75
N HIS A 721 -7.70 10.06 -30.08
CA HIS A 721 -7.34 9.65 -31.44
C HIS A 721 -8.08 8.37 -31.86
N SER A 722 -8.48 8.31 -33.14
CA SER A 722 -9.22 7.19 -33.73
C SER A 722 -8.34 6.09 -34.34
N ASP A 723 -7.02 6.23 -34.26
CA ASP A 723 -6.07 5.40 -34.99
C ASP A 723 -5.88 4.02 -34.34
N PRO A 724 -5.68 2.94 -35.13
CA PRO A 724 -5.28 1.64 -34.60
C PRO A 724 -3.96 1.69 -33.84
N ILE A 725 -3.91 1.06 -32.66
CA ILE A 725 -2.71 0.95 -31.83
C ILE A 725 -2.25 -0.51 -31.81
N ALA A 726 -0.94 -0.72 -31.94
CA ALA A 726 -0.32 -2.03 -31.90
C ALA A 726 0.91 -2.03 -30.98
N ILE A 727 0.92 -2.96 -30.02
CA ILE A 727 2.14 -3.46 -29.38
C ILE A 727 2.56 -4.71 -30.14
N ARG A 728 3.78 -4.76 -30.68
CA ARG A 728 4.21 -5.92 -31.48
C ARG A 728 5.72 -6.13 -31.50
N ASP A 729 6.10 -7.34 -31.91
CA ASP A 729 7.49 -7.74 -32.10
C ASP A 729 8.29 -7.55 -30.78
N VAL A 730 7.76 -8.13 -29.71
CA VAL A 730 8.28 -8.00 -28.33
C VAL A 730 8.95 -9.32 -27.92
N THR A 731 10.20 -9.27 -27.48
CA THR A 731 10.98 -10.46 -27.10
C THR A 731 11.54 -10.35 -25.69
N PHE A 732 11.41 -11.44 -24.93
CA PHE A 732 12.08 -11.70 -23.66
C PHE A 732 12.97 -12.94 -23.87
N GLU A 733 14.29 -12.77 -23.99
CA GLU A 733 15.23 -13.86 -24.31
C GLU A 733 16.30 -14.05 -23.22
N ASN A 734 16.53 -15.27 -22.75
CA ASN A 734 17.54 -15.58 -21.71
C ASN A 734 17.34 -14.72 -20.43
N ILE A 735 16.10 -14.72 -19.90
CA ILE A 735 15.77 -14.00 -18.66
C ILE A 735 15.80 -14.96 -17.47
N GLU A 736 16.59 -14.63 -16.45
CA GLU A 736 16.55 -15.29 -15.13
C GLU A 736 15.63 -14.52 -14.19
N ILE A 737 14.65 -15.18 -13.59
CA ILE A 737 13.85 -14.66 -12.47
C ILE A 737 14.19 -15.46 -11.23
N SER A 738 15.20 -14.98 -10.51
CA SER A 738 15.79 -15.63 -9.34
C SER A 738 14.75 -15.77 -8.22
N ARG A 739 14.06 -14.69 -7.87
CA ARG A 739 13.01 -14.64 -6.84
C ARG A 739 11.84 -13.78 -7.30
N ASN A 740 10.63 -14.33 -7.20
CA ASN A 740 9.38 -13.63 -7.50
C ASN A 740 8.27 -14.13 -6.58
N TYR A 741 7.63 -13.21 -5.85
CA TYR A 741 6.57 -13.52 -4.90
C TYR A 741 5.16 -13.51 -5.51
N SER A 742 5.00 -13.05 -6.77
CA SER A 742 3.74 -12.73 -7.45
C SER A 742 3.64 -13.47 -8.80
N THR A 743 2.91 -12.95 -9.78
CA THR A 743 2.85 -13.48 -11.16
C THR A 743 4.20 -13.29 -11.88
N ALA A 744 4.79 -14.35 -12.43
CA ALA A 744 6.08 -14.26 -13.09
C ALA A 744 6.01 -13.61 -14.49
N ALA A 745 5.01 -13.96 -15.30
CA ALA A 745 4.78 -13.33 -16.60
C ALA A 745 3.28 -13.18 -16.90
N ASN A 746 2.89 -12.03 -17.45
CA ASN A 746 1.52 -11.73 -17.89
C ASN A 746 1.52 -10.87 -19.16
N ILE A 747 0.47 -11.01 -19.97
CA ILE A 747 0.10 -10.11 -21.05
C ILE A 747 -1.38 -9.76 -20.86
N ILE A 748 -1.66 -8.49 -20.56
CA ILE A 748 -3.01 -7.98 -20.31
C ILE A 748 -3.21 -6.64 -21.02
N ILE A 749 -4.40 -6.47 -21.59
CA ILE A 749 -4.94 -5.14 -21.95
C ILE A 749 -5.88 -4.77 -20.82
N PHE A 750 -5.47 -3.85 -19.95
CA PHE A 750 -6.19 -3.55 -18.70
C PHE A 750 -7.28 -2.49 -18.92
N GLU A 751 -6.93 -1.37 -19.56
CA GLU A 751 -7.88 -0.31 -19.94
C GLU A 751 -7.69 0.08 -21.40
N GLN A 752 -8.80 0.26 -22.13
CA GLN A 752 -8.77 0.83 -23.48
C GLN A 752 -10.02 1.65 -23.81
N ILE A 753 -9.80 2.84 -24.38
CA ILE A 753 -10.87 3.66 -24.99
C ILE A 753 -10.92 3.49 -26.53
N THR A 754 -9.87 2.95 -27.16
CA THR A 754 -9.89 2.62 -28.60
C THR A 754 -10.54 1.26 -28.89
N ASN A 755 -11.29 1.17 -29.98
CA ASN A 755 -11.90 -0.07 -30.49
C ASN A 755 -10.96 -0.87 -31.41
N SER A 756 -9.66 -0.53 -31.46
CA SER A 756 -8.69 -1.16 -32.35
C SER A 756 -7.30 -1.23 -31.70
N PHE A 757 -7.21 -1.89 -30.54
CA PHE A 757 -5.95 -2.21 -29.86
C PHE A 757 -5.51 -3.65 -30.16
N THR A 758 -4.21 -3.83 -30.42
CA THR A 758 -3.62 -5.14 -30.74
C THR A 758 -2.32 -5.40 -29.98
N ILE A 759 -2.15 -6.61 -29.47
CA ILE A 759 -0.86 -7.16 -29.02
C ILE A 759 -0.55 -8.36 -29.92
N ASP A 760 0.54 -8.33 -30.68
CA ASP A 760 0.90 -9.41 -31.60
C ASP A 760 2.39 -9.78 -31.58
N ASN A 761 2.71 -11.04 -31.88
CA ASN A 761 4.09 -11.54 -32.01
C ASN A 761 4.96 -11.24 -30.77
N VAL A 762 4.59 -11.84 -29.63
CA VAL A 762 5.35 -11.76 -28.37
C VAL A 762 6.05 -13.10 -28.11
N LEU A 763 7.34 -13.06 -27.83
CA LEU A 763 8.19 -14.24 -27.62
C LEU A 763 8.81 -14.23 -26.21
N PHE A 764 8.59 -15.30 -25.45
CA PHE A 764 9.36 -15.63 -24.25
C PHE A 764 10.26 -16.83 -24.57
N LYS A 765 11.57 -16.63 -24.58
CA LYS A 765 12.56 -17.62 -25.00
C LYS A 765 13.61 -17.83 -23.91
N ASN A 766 13.85 -19.08 -23.52
CA ASN A 766 14.80 -19.43 -22.46
C ASN A 766 14.56 -18.67 -21.13
N VAL A 767 13.31 -18.30 -20.84
CA VAL A 767 12.94 -17.64 -19.58
C VAL A 767 12.87 -18.70 -18.47
N SER A 768 13.61 -18.48 -17.39
CA SER A 768 13.65 -19.38 -16.23
C SER A 768 13.17 -18.64 -14.98
N TYR A 769 12.27 -19.26 -14.20
CA TYR A 769 11.68 -18.59 -13.04
C TYR A 769 11.29 -19.51 -11.89
N GLN A 770 11.41 -18.97 -10.68
CA GLN A 770 10.77 -19.49 -9.47
C GLN A 770 9.61 -18.56 -9.08
N SER A 771 8.47 -19.12 -8.66
CA SER A 771 7.27 -18.34 -8.35
C SER A 771 6.40 -19.03 -7.30
N ASN A 772 5.84 -18.23 -6.39
CA ASN A 772 4.81 -18.68 -5.46
C ASN A 772 3.47 -18.90 -6.18
N SER A 773 3.09 -18.01 -7.10
CA SER A 773 1.91 -18.18 -7.95
C SER A 773 2.28 -19.00 -9.19
N ARG A 774 1.69 -20.19 -9.34
CA ARG A 774 2.01 -21.13 -10.44
C ARG A 774 1.36 -20.79 -11.77
N LYS A 775 0.34 -19.93 -11.76
CA LYS A 775 -0.34 -19.49 -12.98
C LYS A 775 0.31 -18.21 -13.47
N ASN A 776 1.03 -18.30 -14.59
CA ASN A 776 1.28 -17.14 -15.43
C ASN A 776 -0.05 -16.81 -16.10
N ILE A 777 -0.87 -16.03 -15.40
CA ILE A 777 -2.11 -15.53 -15.97
C ILE A 777 -1.72 -14.69 -17.18
N ILE A 778 -2.24 -15.05 -18.34
CA ILE A 778 -2.38 -14.18 -19.50
C ILE A 778 -3.89 -14.02 -19.62
N ASP A 779 -4.36 -12.77 -19.57
CA ASP A 779 -5.79 -12.47 -19.43
C ASP A 779 -6.26 -11.43 -20.44
N LYS A 780 -7.54 -11.54 -20.83
CA LYS A 780 -8.14 -10.74 -21.88
C LYS A 780 -9.40 -10.03 -21.38
N TYR A 781 -9.19 -8.99 -20.58
CA TYR A 781 -10.27 -8.26 -19.91
C TYR A 781 -11.05 -7.24 -20.76
N THR A 782 -10.92 -7.24 -22.10
CA THR A 782 -11.61 -6.30 -22.99
C THR A 782 -12.29 -6.95 -24.20
N GLU A 783 -13.53 -6.53 -24.48
CA GLU A 783 -14.35 -7.07 -25.60
C GLU A 783 -13.80 -6.69 -26.99
N THR A 784 -13.11 -5.54 -27.10
CA THR A 784 -12.68 -4.95 -28.38
C THR A 784 -11.17 -5.01 -28.66
N GLY A 785 -10.39 -5.62 -27.77
CA GLY A 785 -8.93 -5.83 -27.95
C GLY A 785 -8.60 -7.18 -28.59
N SER A 786 -7.39 -7.33 -29.11
CA SER A 786 -6.87 -8.62 -29.65
C SER A 786 -5.46 -8.91 -29.15
N ILE A 787 -5.21 -10.15 -28.74
CA ILE A 787 -3.91 -10.68 -28.31
C ILE A 787 -3.62 -11.92 -29.18
N THR A 788 -2.52 -11.92 -29.94
CA THR A 788 -2.21 -12.97 -30.92
C THR A 788 -0.72 -13.33 -30.99
N ASN A 789 -0.44 -14.53 -31.53
CA ASN A 789 0.92 -15.05 -31.80
C ASN A 789 1.88 -15.09 -30.59
N ILE A 790 1.36 -15.21 -29.38
CA ILE A 790 2.17 -15.38 -28.16
C ILE A 790 2.89 -16.72 -28.20
N THR A 791 4.20 -16.73 -27.96
CA THR A 791 5.06 -17.91 -28.07
C THR A 791 5.97 -18.05 -26.85
N PHE A 792 5.96 -19.23 -26.23
CA PHE A 792 6.93 -19.66 -25.23
C PHE A 792 7.85 -20.73 -25.85
N GLU A 793 9.16 -20.60 -25.68
CA GLU A 793 10.18 -21.49 -26.24
C GLU A 793 11.25 -21.77 -25.17
N GLY A 794 11.43 -23.04 -24.79
CA GLY A 794 12.44 -23.41 -23.77
C GLY A 794 12.22 -22.79 -22.37
N THR A 795 10.99 -22.41 -22.03
CA THR A 795 10.65 -21.80 -20.73
C THR A 795 10.69 -22.81 -19.59
N VAL A 796 11.25 -22.44 -18.43
CA VAL A 796 11.40 -23.31 -17.25
C VAL A 796 10.76 -22.67 -16.01
N CYS A 797 9.82 -23.38 -15.40
CA CYS A 797 9.14 -22.97 -14.16
C CYS A 797 9.46 -23.94 -13.04
N GLY A 798 10.16 -23.49 -11.99
CA GLY A 798 10.48 -24.32 -10.81
C GLY A 798 11.24 -25.61 -11.15
N GLY A 799 12.13 -25.56 -12.14
CA GLY A 799 12.88 -26.72 -12.65
C GLY A 799 12.14 -27.62 -13.64
N ALA A 800 10.88 -27.33 -13.98
CA ALA A 800 10.11 -28.07 -14.98
C ALA A 800 9.92 -27.26 -16.27
N ASN A 801 10.18 -27.89 -17.41
CA ASN A 801 9.95 -27.26 -18.73
C ASN A 801 8.44 -27.05 -18.97
N VAL A 802 8.07 -25.86 -19.42
CA VAL A 802 6.74 -25.55 -19.95
C VAL A 802 6.69 -26.07 -21.38
N VAL A 803 5.80 -27.02 -21.66
CA VAL A 803 5.65 -27.70 -22.95
C VAL A 803 4.17 -27.88 -23.32
N ASP A 804 3.86 -28.13 -24.58
CA ASP A 804 2.47 -28.18 -25.06
C ASP A 804 1.58 -29.20 -24.30
N SER A 805 2.17 -30.29 -23.81
CA SER A 805 1.48 -31.32 -23.01
C SER A 805 1.22 -30.97 -21.55
N ASN A 806 1.80 -29.88 -21.02
CA ASN A 806 1.60 -29.44 -19.62
C ASN A 806 1.18 -27.96 -19.48
N LYS A 807 1.04 -27.22 -20.59
CA LYS A 807 0.71 -25.77 -20.62
C LYS A 807 -0.54 -25.37 -19.83
N MET A 808 -1.54 -26.25 -19.70
CA MET A 808 -2.74 -26.06 -18.87
C MET A 808 -2.43 -25.85 -17.37
N ASN A 809 -1.24 -26.24 -16.90
CA ASN A 809 -0.83 -26.02 -15.51
C ASN A 809 -0.34 -24.58 -15.26
N TYR A 810 -0.02 -23.84 -16.32
CA TYR A 810 0.69 -22.56 -16.26
C TYR A 810 -0.14 -21.39 -16.80
N PHE A 811 -1.03 -21.62 -17.77
CA PHE A 811 -1.85 -20.59 -18.40
C PHE A 811 -3.35 -20.80 -18.15
N THR A 812 -4.18 -19.80 -18.46
CA THR A 812 -5.65 -19.89 -18.39
C THR A 812 -6.23 -20.68 -19.56
N ASP A 813 -7.41 -21.28 -19.38
CA ASP A 813 -8.12 -22.06 -20.42
C ASP A 813 -8.35 -21.25 -21.70
N GLU A 814 -8.61 -19.94 -21.58
CA GLU A 814 -8.72 -19.03 -22.73
C GLU A 814 -7.36 -18.79 -23.39
N ALA A 815 -6.32 -18.46 -22.63
CA ALA A 815 -5.01 -18.09 -23.19
C ALA A 815 -4.34 -19.26 -23.94
N VAL A 816 -4.58 -20.50 -23.52
CA VAL A 816 -4.09 -21.70 -24.22
C VAL A 816 -4.61 -21.81 -25.68
N THR A 817 -5.68 -21.10 -26.04
CA THR A 817 -6.20 -21.08 -27.42
C THR A 817 -5.33 -20.29 -28.41
N TYR A 818 -4.55 -19.31 -27.94
CA TYR A 818 -3.68 -18.45 -28.77
C TYR A 818 -2.19 -18.51 -28.42
N ILE A 819 -1.81 -19.14 -27.30
CA ILE A 819 -0.41 -19.42 -26.93
C ILE A 819 0.14 -20.64 -27.68
N LYS A 820 1.34 -20.47 -28.26
CA LYS A 820 2.19 -21.56 -28.78
C LYS A 820 3.28 -21.87 -27.75
N VAL A 821 3.55 -23.15 -27.51
CA VAL A 821 4.67 -23.59 -26.66
C VAL A 821 5.58 -24.53 -27.47
N LYS A 822 6.90 -24.36 -27.37
CA LYS A 822 7.91 -25.16 -28.08
C LYS A 822 8.96 -25.74 -27.13
#